data_AF-A0A965A3Y6-F1
#
_entry.id   AF-A0A965A3Y6-F1
#
_cell.length_a   1.000
_cell.length_b   1.000
_cell.length_c   1.000
_cell.angle_alpha   90.00
_cell.angle_beta   90.00
_cell.angle_gamma   90.00
#
_symmetry.space_group_name_H-M   'P 1'
#
loop_
_entity.id
_entity.type
_entity.pdbx_description
1 polymer ?
#
loop_
_entity_poly.entity_id
_entity_poly.type
_entity_poly.pdbx_seq_one_letter_code
_entity_poly.pdbx_strand_id
1 'polypeptide(L)'
;MLNLKSVVVCVAFSLVNGLTNLVLAQSSVLSEGTWVKIPISKTGVYKITQAQLRSAGIDVDKLDPRTIKLYTNPGGMLPQPNAATRPVDLIESSIIVQGESDGVLNNNDHILFYAQGADSYTYKLNKQVFYYEHNLYADKNYAFVTFGGALGKRIQIAESPEATTEVNVYQDVVHHELTRTNILKSGREWYGERFEHNAEQTISLNIEGIVSGSSLKLVSDVVAYSLAGSSFSVKVNDQEVGTQLIDAVPNSQYGIKARHKRDTFLLNANTVSVTDRTTQRITYRFTRNGSASAYGHLDFLNLHVTRKLAVYNDQVSFRSTQSLNQQTSRFTLEKANTNTQVWDVTDPAAIKQQVVQFNGNTASFTANTTSLLEFFAFNQPLNAEAPVRIQNQDLRGTAALHLLIVTDEELKSEAERLATHRSTHSGIVVKVATVNQIFNEFSGGRPDVSAIRDYAKLLRDKYPQTFKSLLIFGKGTYDYKNILPNNTNRVFAYTSRNSVSPLETYSSDDFYGLLDNNEGEWRECFSCNETLDIAVGRLPIREAEQAKNIVDKIIDYETKPDLQGSWQNRIAFVADDGDFNVHQAQADLLAAQAEDINTSVFNAAKIYIDNYNQISRPAGQISPDANVAIENAFDKGALIINYTGHGNEYQWAQEKVFDELMILDLKNEQLPFLVTATCEFGRHDDVQVRSAAEVILLREKYGVIGLVTTARPVNSSTNFDLNKAFYEALLQRENGTFRTVGEIFKDTKNNSTSGVANRNFSLLGDPSMHLAFPQSAIRIESITTDQDVSTLQALSRVTVRGYVEGAANQADENFNGILEASVYDKPASLRTLGDENPPFNYKQW
;
A
#
# COMPACT_ATOMS: atom_id res chain seq x y z
N MET A 1 59.30 -4.28 -13.03
CA MET A 1 58.30 -3.19 -13.09
C MET A 1 56.92 -3.85 -13.20
N LEU A 2 56.20 -3.95 -12.08
CA LEU A 2 54.88 -4.56 -12.01
C LEU A 2 53.85 -3.53 -11.51
N ASN A 3 52.66 -3.65 -12.07
CA ASN A 3 51.63 -2.63 -12.29
C ASN A 3 50.89 -2.12 -11.05
N LEU A 4 50.70 -0.79 -11.02
CA LEU A 4 49.67 -0.07 -10.29
C LEU A 4 48.27 -0.40 -10.87
N LYS A 5 47.55 -1.40 -10.35
CA LYS A 5 46.11 -1.60 -10.64
C LYS A 5 45.24 -2.01 -9.44
N SER A 6 45.75 -2.00 -8.21
CA SER A 6 45.00 -2.52 -7.05
C SER A 6 44.54 -1.48 -6.02
N VAL A 7 44.60 -0.18 -6.31
CA VAL A 7 44.28 0.88 -5.32
C VAL A 7 42.92 1.57 -5.56
N VAL A 8 42.27 1.37 -6.71
CA VAL A 8 41.04 2.12 -7.06
C VAL A 8 39.73 1.46 -6.54
N VAL A 9 39.75 0.20 -6.09
CA VAL A 9 38.52 -0.51 -5.65
C VAL A 9 38.20 -0.32 -4.15
N CYS A 10 39.19 -0.02 -3.29
CA CYS A 10 38.94 0.19 -1.85
C CYS A 10 38.42 1.59 -1.50
N VAL A 11 38.63 2.59 -2.36
CA VAL A 11 38.18 3.98 -2.10
C VAL A 11 36.69 4.15 -2.42
N ALA A 12 36.14 3.42 -3.40
CA ALA A 12 34.71 3.46 -3.74
C ALA A 12 33.82 2.82 -2.67
N PHE A 13 34.22 1.68 -2.08
CA PHE A 13 33.47 1.04 -0.99
C PHE A 13 33.47 1.88 0.29
N SER A 14 34.57 2.60 0.57
CA SER A 14 34.68 3.46 1.75
C SER A 14 33.88 4.76 1.61
N LEU A 15 33.79 5.32 0.40
CA LEU A 15 32.97 6.50 0.10
C LEU A 15 31.46 6.18 0.10
N VAL A 16 31.06 5.02 -0.44
CA VAL A 16 29.65 4.58 -0.40
C VAL A 16 29.21 4.30 1.04
N ASN A 17 30.03 3.63 1.85
CA ASN A 17 29.74 3.41 3.28
C ASN A 17 29.78 4.71 4.10
N GLY A 18 30.60 5.69 3.71
CA GLY A 18 30.61 7.02 4.34
C GLY A 18 29.35 7.83 4.03
N LEU A 19 28.89 7.81 2.77
CA LEU A 19 27.66 8.48 2.33
C LEU A 19 26.40 7.82 2.90
N THR A 20 26.33 6.48 2.96
CA THR A 20 25.21 5.78 3.59
C THR A 20 25.16 6.05 5.10
N ASN A 21 26.30 6.05 5.81
CA ASN A 21 26.33 6.39 7.24
C ASN A 21 25.94 7.84 7.53
N LEU A 22 26.28 8.80 6.65
CA LEU A 22 25.85 10.20 6.77
C LEU A 22 24.34 10.37 6.55
N VAL A 23 23.75 9.64 5.59
CA VAL A 23 22.31 9.63 5.33
C VAL A 23 21.53 8.94 6.47
N LEU A 24 22.10 7.90 7.08
CA LEU A 24 21.50 7.20 8.22
C LEU A 24 21.61 8.00 9.53
N ALA A 25 22.56 8.92 9.70
CA ALA A 25 22.72 9.69 10.93
C ALA A 25 22.04 11.08 10.92
N GLN A 26 21.34 11.44 9.84
CA GLN A 26 20.77 12.78 9.66
C GLN A 26 19.41 12.94 10.34
N SER A 27 19.27 13.96 11.20
CA SER A 27 17.96 14.44 11.67
C SER A 27 17.20 15.15 10.54
N SER A 28 15.87 15.03 10.54
CA SER A 28 15.04 15.74 9.56
C SER A 28 15.20 17.25 9.69
N VAL A 29 15.09 17.97 8.58
CA VAL A 29 14.95 19.43 8.61
C VAL A 29 13.72 19.88 9.41
N LEU A 30 12.70 19.03 9.56
CA LEU A 30 11.50 19.28 10.36
C LEU A 30 11.70 19.11 11.88
N SER A 31 12.90 18.69 12.32
CA SER A 31 13.19 18.39 13.73
C SER A 31 13.11 19.62 14.64
N GLU A 32 13.38 20.80 14.09
CA GLU A 32 13.37 22.07 14.82
C GLU A 32 12.86 23.24 13.96
N GLY A 33 12.53 24.35 14.62
CA GLY A 33 12.03 25.56 13.96
C GLY A 33 10.52 25.74 14.09
N THR A 34 9.98 26.61 13.23
CA THR A 34 8.54 26.88 13.13
C THR A 34 8.12 26.66 11.70
N TRP A 35 7.23 25.70 11.47
CA TRP A 35 6.90 25.22 10.13
C TRP A 35 5.44 25.47 9.76
N VAL A 36 5.24 25.88 8.51
CA VAL A 36 3.94 25.82 7.85
C VAL A 36 4.02 24.97 6.59
N LYS A 37 2.98 24.19 6.32
CA LYS A 37 2.79 23.35 5.14
C LYS A 37 1.75 23.98 4.22
N ILE A 38 2.06 24.07 2.93
CA ILE A 38 1.25 24.71 1.90
C ILE A 38 0.87 23.65 0.86
N PRO A 39 -0.44 23.39 0.63
CA PRO A 39 -0.88 22.51 -0.44
C PRO A 39 -0.65 23.11 -1.83
N ILE A 40 -0.21 22.26 -2.77
CA ILE A 40 0.09 22.59 -4.17
C ILE A 40 -0.75 21.71 -5.08
N SER A 41 -1.85 22.26 -5.58
CA SER A 41 -2.81 21.53 -6.44
C SER A 41 -2.37 21.43 -7.91
N LYS A 42 -1.50 22.31 -8.39
CA LYS A 42 -0.96 22.26 -9.75
C LYS A 42 0.46 22.80 -9.82
N THR A 43 1.23 22.39 -10.82
CA THR A 43 2.56 22.97 -11.06
C THR A 43 2.42 24.45 -11.41
N GLY A 44 3.19 25.32 -10.75
CA GLY A 44 3.11 26.75 -11.00
C GLY A 44 4.03 27.60 -10.14
N VAL A 45 4.02 28.90 -10.43
CA VAL A 45 4.60 29.93 -9.54
C VAL A 45 3.50 30.47 -8.64
N TYR A 46 3.76 30.44 -7.34
CA TYR A 46 2.83 30.80 -6.28
C TYR A 46 3.30 32.04 -5.53
N LYS A 47 2.32 32.78 -5.01
CA LYS A 47 2.48 33.91 -4.11
C LYS A 47 1.91 33.56 -2.75
N ILE A 48 2.71 33.77 -1.69
CA ILE A 48 2.24 33.75 -0.31
C ILE A 48 2.54 35.09 0.36
N THR A 49 1.53 35.63 1.04
CA THR A 49 1.55 36.97 1.64
C THR A 49 1.83 36.91 3.14
N GLN A 50 2.27 38.04 3.71
CA GLN A 50 2.39 38.23 5.15
C GLN A 50 1.08 37.91 5.91
N ALA A 51 -0.07 38.31 5.37
CA ALA A 51 -1.37 38.05 5.97
C ALA A 51 -1.68 36.54 6.08
N GLN A 52 -1.34 35.77 5.05
CA GLN A 52 -1.51 34.30 5.06
C GLN A 52 -0.61 33.65 6.13
N LEU A 53 0.65 34.07 6.23
CA LEU A 53 1.55 33.57 7.28
C LEU A 53 1.04 33.93 8.69
N ARG A 54 0.57 35.16 8.90
CA ARG A 54 -0.03 35.58 10.17
C ARG A 54 -1.27 34.73 10.50
N SER A 55 -2.12 34.44 9.52
CA SER A 55 -3.31 33.59 9.73
C SER A 55 -2.96 32.13 10.08
N ALA A 56 -1.80 31.63 9.67
CA ALA A 56 -1.27 30.32 10.08
C ALA A 56 -0.60 30.35 11.47
N GLY A 57 -0.69 31.48 12.19
CA GLY A 57 -0.15 31.62 13.54
C GLY A 57 1.36 31.90 13.59
N ILE A 58 1.93 32.48 12.52
CA ILE A 58 3.32 32.97 12.50
C ILE A 58 3.38 34.39 13.06
N ASP A 59 4.30 34.63 14.00
CA ASP A 59 4.58 35.96 14.55
C ASP A 59 5.46 36.75 13.56
N VAL A 60 4.82 37.27 12.51
CA VAL A 60 5.50 37.99 11.41
C VAL A 60 6.14 39.31 11.87
N ASP A 61 5.74 39.87 13.02
CA ASP A 61 6.28 41.13 13.54
C ASP A 61 7.70 40.99 14.09
N LYS A 62 8.12 39.77 14.41
CA LYS A 62 9.47 39.44 14.89
C LYS A 62 10.32 38.69 13.85
N LEU A 63 9.79 38.56 12.63
CA LEU A 63 10.40 37.77 11.58
C LEU A 63 11.30 38.64 10.70
N ASP A 64 12.58 38.26 10.59
CA ASP A 64 13.44 38.76 9.51
C ASP A 64 13.10 38.00 8.21
N PRO A 65 12.54 38.67 7.18
CA PRO A 65 12.13 38.03 5.93
C PRO A 65 13.31 37.37 5.19
N ARG A 66 14.55 37.80 5.43
CA ARG A 66 15.76 37.22 4.82
C ARG A 66 16.05 35.79 5.30
N THR A 67 15.49 35.42 6.45
CA THR A 67 15.63 34.08 7.04
C THR A 67 14.58 33.08 6.58
N ILE A 68 13.58 33.52 5.79
CA ILE A 68 12.55 32.64 5.23
C ILE A 68 13.21 31.63 4.29
N LYS A 69 12.93 30.35 4.54
CA LYS A 69 13.33 29.21 3.70
C LYS A 69 12.09 28.46 3.26
N LEU A 70 12.11 27.97 2.03
CA LEU A 70 11.05 27.14 1.48
C LEU A 70 11.63 25.82 1.01
N TYR A 71 10.95 24.73 1.35
CA TYR A 71 11.33 23.39 0.98
C TYR A 71 10.20 22.72 0.20
N THR A 72 10.53 22.05 -0.90
CA THR A 72 9.56 21.29 -1.70
C THR A 72 10.28 20.18 -2.45
N ASN A 73 9.57 19.08 -2.68
CA ASN A 73 10.10 17.95 -3.44
C ASN A 73 9.45 17.88 -4.83
N PRO A 74 10.09 17.23 -5.81
CA PRO A 74 9.48 16.99 -7.11
C PRO A 74 8.12 16.29 -6.99
N GLY A 75 7.24 16.54 -7.95
CA GLY A 75 5.98 15.81 -8.11
C GLY A 75 6.20 14.35 -8.53
N GLY A 76 5.12 13.60 -8.71
CA GLY A 76 5.13 12.17 -8.99
C GLY A 76 5.09 11.28 -7.75
N MET A 77 4.97 9.98 -7.99
CA MET A 77 5.01 8.95 -6.95
C MET A 77 6.46 8.67 -6.55
N LEU A 78 6.65 8.18 -5.32
CA LEU A 78 7.95 7.64 -4.94
C LEU A 78 8.25 6.37 -5.76
N PRO A 79 9.51 6.14 -6.12
CA PRO A 79 9.86 4.93 -6.85
C PRO A 79 9.69 3.71 -5.93
N GLN A 80 9.07 2.68 -6.48
CA GLN A 80 8.89 1.41 -5.80
C GLN A 80 10.20 0.63 -5.57
N PRO A 81 11.14 0.47 -6.51
CA PRO A 81 12.38 -0.27 -6.22
C PRO A 81 13.20 0.40 -5.12
N ASN A 82 13.68 -0.33 -4.11
CA ASN A 82 14.42 0.23 -2.96
C ASN A 82 15.72 0.94 -3.37
N ALA A 83 16.42 0.45 -4.40
CA ALA A 83 17.64 1.07 -4.92
C ALA A 83 17.42 2.33 -5.79
N ALA A 84 16.19 2.67 -6.16
CA ALA A 84 15.94 3.83 -7.01
C ALA A 84 16.20 5.15 -6.28
N THR A 85 16.87 6.09 -6.94
CA THR A 85 17.17 7.42 -6.35
C THR A 85 15.90 8.16 -5.98
N ARG A 86 15.89 8.75 -4.80
CA ARG A 86 14.85 9.65 -4.30
C ARG A 86 15.46 10.70 -3.38
N PRO A 87 14.79 11.83 -3.13
CA PRO A 87 15.24 12.80 -2.15
C PRO A 87 15.41 12.16 -0.77
N VAL A 88 16.54 12.45 -0.12
CA VAL A 88 16.80 11.97 1.25
C VAL A 88 15.95 12.71 2.27
N ASP A 89 15.64 13.99 2.06
CA ASP A 89 14.76 14.78 2.94
C ASP A 89 14.07 15.87 2.08
N LEU A 90 13.38 16.81 2.72
CA LEU A 90 12.86 18.00 2.07
C LEU A 90 13.99 18.84 1.45
N ILE A 91 13.80 19.30 0.21
CA ILE A 91 14.82 20.05 -0.54
C ILE A 91 14.53 21.54 -0.46
N GLU A 92 15.50 22.34 0.02
CA GLU A 92 15.36 23.81 0.02
C GLU A 92 15.39 24.36 -1.40
N SER A 93 14.31 25.03 -1.79
CA SER A 93 14.13 25.73 -3.06
C SER A 93 14.47 27.21 -2.97
N SER A 94 14.97 27.75 -4.08
CA SER A 94 15.23 29.19 -4.19
C SER A 94 13.93 29.97 -4.35
N ILE A 95 13.78 31.06 -3.61
CA ILE A 95 12.56 31.91 -3.60
C ILE A 95 12.89 33.38 -3.93
N ILE A 96 11.87 34.19 -4.21
CA ILE A 96 11.96 35.65 -4.14
C ILE A 96 11.18 36.11 -2.91
N VAL A 97 11.76 37.00 -2.11
CA VAL A 97 11.03 37.67 -1.02
C VAL A 97 10.97 39.16 -1.34
N GLN A 98 9.85 39.58 -1.89
CA GLN A 98 9.64 40.97 -2.28
C GLN A 98 9.49 41.83 -1.01
N GLY A 99 10.35 42.85 -0.87
CA GLY A 99 10.33 43.78 0.26
C GLY A 99 11.31 43.45 1.40
N GLU A 100 12.13 42.40 1.29
CA GLU A 100 12.97 41.92 2.40
C GLU A 100 14.13 42.82 2.85
N SER A 101 14.37 43.95 2.17
CA SER A 101 15.58 44.77 2.34
C SER A 101 15.65 45.52 3.67
N ASP A 102 14.51 45.87 4.25
CA ASP A 102 14.42 46.56 5.55
C ASP A 102 14.45 45.59 6.75
N GLY A 103 14.44 44.28 6.49
CA GLY A 103 14.42 43.24 7.51
C GLY A 103 13.08 43.10 8.24
N VAL A 104 12.00 43.67 7.70
CA VAL A 104 10.64 43.59 8.27
C VAL A 104 9.69 43.03 7.22
N LEU A 105 8.84 42.07 7.60
CA LEU A 105 7.81 41.55 6.70
C LEU A 105 6.54 42.43 6.78
N ASN A 106 6.45 43.42 5.90
CA ASN A 106 5.35 44.37 5.80
C ASN A 106 4.11 43.77 5.12
N ASN A 107 2.98 44.48 5.17
CA ASN A 107 1.72 44.01 4.59
C ASN A 107 1.74 43.84 3.04
N ASN A 108 2.61 44.58 2.35
CA ASN A 108 2.77 44.48 0.89
C ASN A 108 3.81 43.44 0.46
N ASP A 109 4.57 42.91 1.43
CA ASP A 109 5.63 41.96 1.18
C ASP A 109 5.05 40.56 0.94
N HIS A 110 5.74 39.82 0.09
CA HIS A 110 5.29 38.49 -0.30
C HIS A 110 6.44 37.65 -0.82
N ILE A 111 6.24 36.34 -0.74
CA ILE A 111 7.18 35.35 -1.23
C ILE A 111 6.64 34.81 -2.55
N LEU A 112 7.50 34.73 -3.57
CA LEU A 112 7.24 34.00 -4.82
C LEU A 112 8.08 32.74 -4.86
N PHE A 113 7.47 31.63 -5.23
CA PHE A 113 8.15 30.34 -5.33
C PHE A 113 7.54 29.45 -6.41
N TYR A 114 8.34 28.58 -6.99
CA TYR A 114 7.87 27.55 -7.91
C TYR A 114 7.67 26.23 -7.16
N ALA A 115 6.57 25.54 -7.44
CA ALA A 115 6.31 24.22 -6.90
C ALA A 115 5.60 23.35 -7.95
N GLN A 116 5.89 22.04 -7.93
CA GLN A 116 5.26 21.06 -8.80
C GLN A 116 4.00 20.49 -8.14
N GLY A 117 2.97 20.17 -8.93
CA GLY A 117 1.79 19.42 -8.49
C GLY A 117 2.09 17.96 -8.15
N ALA A 118 1.04 17.17 -7.86
CA ALA A 118 1.19 15.77 -7.48
C ALA A 118 1.61 14.85 -8.63
N ASP A 119 1.12 15.11 -9.85
CA ASP A 119 1.48 14.36 -11.06
C ASP A 119 2.87 14.73 -11.57
N SER A 120 3.45 13.87 -12.42
CA SER A 120 4.75 14.14 -13.04
C SER A 120 4.71 14.08 -14.57
N TYR A 121 5.49 14.96 -15.21
CA TYR A 121 5.67 15.00 -16.67
C TYR A 121 7.16 14.91 -16.98
N THR A 122 7.57 13.85 -17.67
CA THR A 122 8.95 13.65 -18.10
C THR A 122 9.02 13.54 -19.62
N TYR A 123 9.69 14.50 -20.27
CA TYR A 123 9.92 14.42 -21.71
C TYR A 123 10.96 13.33 -22.04
N LYS A 124 10.55 12.28 -22.77
CA LYS A 124 11.43 11.19 -23.20
C LYS A 124 12.02 11.52 -24.58
N LEU A 125 13.20 12.12 -24.59
CA LEU A 125 13.87 12.63 -25.80
C LEU A 125 13.91 11.59 -26.94
N ASN A 126 14.30 10.34 -26.65
CA ASN A 126 14.44 9.28 -27.66
C ASN A 126 13.11 8.86 -28.31
N LYS A 127 11.98 9.05 -27.61
CA LYS A 127 10.64 8.72 -28.11
C LYS A 127 9.87 9.95 -28.62
N GLN A 128 10.39 11.15 -28.32
CA GLN A 128 9.74 12.42 -28.61
C GLN A 128 8.27 12.44 -28.12
N VAL A 129 8.07 12.02 -26.88
CA VAL A 129 6.77 12.04 -26.17
C VAL A 129 7.00 12.45 -24.73
N PHE A 130 5.97 13.02 -24.12
CA PHE A 130 5.91 13.15 -22.67
C PHE A 130 5.45 11.83 -22.08
N TYR A 131 6.22 11.30 -21.14
CA TYR A 131 5.71 10.32 -20.19
C TYR A 131 4.99 11.10 -19.08
N TYR A 132 3.70 10.84 -18.96
CA TYR A 132 2.89 11.34 -17.86
C TYR A 132 2.70 10.23 -16.84
N GLU A 133 2.85 10.57 -15.58
CA GLU A 133 2.55 9.71 -14.45
C GLU A 133 1.46 10.39 -13.62
N HIS A 134 0.25 9.82 -13.67
CA HIS A 134 -0.81 10.18 -12.75
C HIS A 134 -0.43 9.68 -11.35
N ASN A 135 -0.48 10.56 -10.36
CA ASN A 135 -0.25 10.15 -8.98
C ASN A 135 -1.47 9.38 -8.47
N LEU A 136 -1.28 8.13 -8.09
CA LEU A 136 -2.36 7.23 -7.65
C LEU A 136 -2.87 7.53 -6.25
N TYR A 137 -2.07 8.23 -5.44
CA TYR A 137 -2.27 8.36 -4.00
C TYR A 137 -2.64 9.77 -3.56
N ALA A 138 -2.30 10.79 -4.35
CA ALA A 138 -2.41 12.19 -3.97
C ALA A 138 -2.86 13.08 -5.13
N ASP A 139 -3.71 14.06 -4.84
CA ASP A 139 -4.06 15.14 -5.77
C ASP A 139 -3.25 16.42 -5.55
N LYS A 140 -2.50 16.48 -4.44
CA LYS A 140 -1.70 17.64 -4.05
C LYS A 140 -0.28 17.24 -3.69
N ASN A 141 0.66 18.08 -4.10
CA ASN A 141 2.01 18.13 -3.53
C ASN A 141 2.07 19.20 -2.44
N TYR A 142 3.22 19.37 -1.78
CA TYR A 142 3.34 20.33 -0.68
C TYR A 142 4.67 21.09 -0.68
N ALA A 143 4.59 22.35 -0.26
CA ALA A 143 5.74 23.16 0.12
C ALA A 143 5.74 23.40 1.63
N PHE A 144 6.91 23.44 2.24
CA PHE A 144 7.13 23.67 3.66
C PHE A 144 7.93 24.96 3.85
N VAL A 145 7.46 25.86 4.72
CA VAL A 145 8.13 27.14 4.97
C VAL A 145 8.54 27.21 6.43
N THR A 146 9.78 27.63 6.65
CA THR A 146 10.35 27.86 7.98
C THR A 146 11.04 29.22 8.06
N PHE A 147 11.40 29.60 9.28
CA PHE A 147 11.73 30.96 9.67
C PHE A 147 12.89 31.01 10.66
N GLY A 148 13.67 32.09 10.64
CA GLY A 148 14.77 32.31 11.57
C GLY A 148 16.06 31.56 11.22
N GLY A 149 17.10 31.80 12.02
CA GLY A 149 18.42 31.19 11.83
C GLY A 149 19.14 31.71 10.58
N ALA A 150 19.70 30.78 9.78
CA ALA A 150 20.42 31.12 8.55
C ALA A 150 19.53 31.80 7.50
N LEU A 151 20.17 32.53 6.58
CA LEU A 151 19.48 33.10 5.41
C LEU A 151 18.94 31.98 4.51
N GLY A 152 17.79 32.21 3.88
CA GLY A 152 17.24 31.26 2.92
C GLY A 152 17.75 31.49 1.49
N LYS A 153 17.65 30.45 0.65
CA LYS A 153 18.03 30.57 -0.76
C LYS A 153 17.19 31.61 -1.50
N ARG A 154 17.85 32.36 -2.40
CA ARG A 154 17.22 33.36 -3.26
C ARG A 154 17.44 33.04 -4.72
N ILE A 155 16.40 33.22 -5.54
CA ILE A 155 16.51 33.11 -7.00
C ILE A 155 17.55 34.13 -7.49
N GLN A 156 18.52 33.66 -8.26
CA GLN A 156 19.56 34.50 -8.84
C GLN A 156 19.20 34.89 -10.27
N ILE A 157 19.67 36.06 -10.72
CA ILE A 157 19.53 36.46 -12.13
C ILE A 157 20.51 35.64 -12.97
N ALA A 158 20.02 35.05 -14.07
CA ALA A 158 20.81 34.31 -15.02
C ALA A 158 21.65 35.24 -15.92
N GLU A 159 22.76 34.72 -16.43
CA GLU A 159 23.52 35.38 -17.49
C GLU A 159 22.68 35.41 -18.79
N SER A 160 22.82 36.49 -19.56
CA SER A 160 22.17 36.65 -20.87
C SER A 160 23.24 36.68 -21.97
N PRO A 161 23.66 35.50 -22.46
CA PRO A 161 24.69 35.43 -23.50
C PRO A 161 24.12 35.82 -24.87
N GLU A 162 25.00 36.19 -25.80
CA GLU A 162 24.60 36.38 -27.21
C GLU A 162 24.15 35.05 -27.83
N ALA A 163 23.08 35.10 -28.63
CA ALA A 163 22.47 33.92 -29.22
C ALA A 163 22.16 34.12 -30.71
N THR A 164 22.47 33.10 -31.50
CA THR A 164 22.26 33.06 -32.96
C THR A 164 21.10 32.16 -33.38
N THR A 165 20.72 31.20 -32.54
CA THR A 165 19.60 30.28 -32.82
C THR A 165 18.31 30.83 -32.22
N GLU A 166 17.32 31.09 -33.06
CA GLU A 166 15.99 31.52 -32.62
C GLU A 166 15.09 30.32 -32.34
N VAL A 167 14.38 30.38 -31.20
CA VAL A 167 13.44 29.35 -30.74
C VAL A 167 12.10 30.02 -30.45
N ASN A 168 11.09 29.65 -31.23
CA ASN A 168 9.74 30.21 -31.15
C ASN A 168 8.64 29.13 -31.03
N VAL A 169 9.03 27.86 -30.87
CA VAL A 169 8.13 26.74 -30.65
C VAL A 169 8.66 25.81 -29.57
N TYR A 170 7.76 25.01 -28.99
CA TYR A 170 8.09 24.03 -27.95
C TYR A 170 7.19 22.80 -28.04
N GLN A 171 7.61 21.73 -27.37
CA GLN A 171 6.85 20.49 -27.26
C GLN A 171 5.94 20.58 -26.04
N ASP A 172 4.67 20.25 -26.23
CA ASP A 172 3.66 20.27 -25.18
C ASP A 172 2.82 18.98 -25.20
N VAL A 173 2.14 18.71 -24.11
CA VAL A 173 1.19 17.60 -23.98
C VAL A 173 -0.04 18.07 -23.23
N VAL A 174 -1.22 17.70 -23.73
CA VAL A 174 -2.44 17.74 -22.94
C VAL A 174 -2.80 16.33 -22.56
N HIS A 175 -2.94 16.10 -21.27
CA HIS A 175 -3.35 14.84 -20.69
C HIS A 175 -4.81 14.94 -20.22
N HIS A 176 -5.59 13.89 -20.45
CA HIS A 176 -6.94 13.73 -19.92
C HIS A 176 -7.11 12.32 -19.39
N GLU A 177 -7.47 12.21 -18.12
CA GLU A 177 -7.77 10.99 -17.39
C GLU A 177 -8.76 11.36 -16.29
N LEU A 178 -9.72 10.49 -16.02
CA LEU A 178 -10.70 10.67 -14.95
C LEU A 178 -10.72 9.44 -14.07
N THR A 179 -10.65 9.66 -12.75
CA THR A 179 -10.65 8.60 -11.75
C THR A 179 -12.09 8.39 -11.26
N ARG A 180 -12.83 7.42 -11.85
CA ARG A 180 -14.26 7.22 -11.52
C ARG A 180 -14.64 5.79 -11.15
N THR A 181 -14.15 4.80 -11.90
CA THR A 181 -14.59 3.40 -11.75
C THR A 181 -13.40 2.48 -11.60
N ASN A 182 -13.38 1.67 -10.54
CA ASN A 182 -12.54 0.48 -10.47
C ASN A 182 -13.41 -0.77 -10.74
N ILE A 183 -13.07 -1.56 -11.75
CA ILE A 183 -13.95 -2.64 -12.27
C ILE A 183 -14.11 -3.78 -11.26
N LEU A 184 -13.03 -4.16 -10.56
CA LEU A 184 -13.04 -5.30 -9.64
C LEU A 184 -13.20 -4.92 -8.17
N LYS A 185 -13.24 -3.62 -7.84
CA LYS A 185 -13.02 -3.12 -6.49
C LYS A 185 -11.71 -3.67 -5.91
N SER A 186 -10.66 -3.64 -6.74
CA SER A 186 -9.35 -4.22 -6.47
C SER A 186 -8.29 -3.67 -7.42
N GLY A 187 -7.03 -3.71 -6.99
CA GLY A 187 -5.94 -3.08 -7.72
C GLY A 187 -6.00 -1.56 -7.64
N ARG A 188 -5.13 -0.89 -8.38
CA ARG A 188 -4.92 0.56 -8.28
C ARG A 188 -5.34 1.36 -9.52
N GLU A 189 -5.82 0.70 -10.56
CA GLU A 189 -6.30 1.40 -11.77
C GLU A 189 -7.75 1.82 -11.61
N TRP A 190 -8.05 3.00 -12.13
CA TRP A 190 -9.37 3.61 -12.11
C TRP A 190 -9.62 4.21 -13.48
N TYR A 191 -10.82 4.01 -13.99
CA TYR A 191 -11.18 4.38 -15.35
C TYR A 191 -12.22 5.49 -15.37
N GLY A 192 -12.19 6.28 -16.44
CA GLY A 192 -13.01 7.45 -16.64
C GLY A 192 -14.36 7.16 -17.27
N GLU A 193 -14.61 7.86 -18.37
CA GLU A 193 -15.83 7.79 -19.18
C GLU A 193 -16.27 6.34 -19.43
N ARG A 194 -17.54 6.01 -19.08
CA ARG A 194 -18.13 4.68 -19.33
C ARG A 194 -18.94 4.68 -20.62
N PHE A 195 -18.59 3.77 -21.53
CA PHE A 195 -19.24 3.55 -22.81
C PHE A 195 -20.12 2.31 -22.73
N GLU A 196 -21.39 2.56 -22.41
CA GLU A 196 -22.39 1.50 -22.35
C GLU A 196 -23.67 1.94 -23.08
N HIS A 197 -24.58 2.60 -22.36
CA HIS A 197 -25.80 3.18 -22.92
C HIS A 197 -25.50 4.34 -23.88
N ASN A 198 -24.53 5.18 -23.51
CA ASN A 198 -23.98 6.17 -24.42
C ASN A 198 -22.71 5.62 -25.07
N ALA A 199 -22.87 5.11 -26.30
CA ALA A 199 -21.78 4.51 -27.06
C ALA A 199 -20.81 5.55 -27.66
N GLU A 200 -21.16 6.84 -27.68
CA GLU A 200 -20.33 7.90 -28.25
C GLU A 200 -20.13 9.06 -27.28
N GLN A 201 -18.88 9.43 -27.01
CA GLN A 201 -18.55 10.52 -26.09
C GLN A 201 -17.43 11.38 -26.68
N THR A 202 -17.50 12.69 -26.43
CA THR A 202 -16.51 13.67 -26.89
C THR A 202 -15.82 14.33 -25.72
N ILE A 203 -14.50 14.27 -25.71
CA ILE A 203 -13.62 14.97 -24.78
C ILE A 203 -13.14 16.26 -25.43
N SER A 204 -13.23 17.36 -24.69
CA SER A 204 -12.86 18.69 -25.17
C SER A 204 -11.57 19.14 -24.51
N LEU A 205 -10.50 19.31 -25.30
CA LEU A 205 -9.20 19.74 -24.84
C LEU A 205 -8.96 21.20 -25.22
N ASN A 206 -8.80 22.08 -24.23
CA ASN A 206 -8.50 23.49 -24.49
C ASN A 206 -7.01 23.67 -24.72
N ILE A 207 -6.62 23.74 -25.99
CA ILE A 207 -5.23 23.89 -26.42
C ILE A 207 -5.18 24.70 -27.72
N GLU A 208 -4.46 25.82 -27.65
CA GLU A 208 -4.29 26.78 -28.75
C GLU A 208 -2.83 26.91 -29.18
N GLY A 209 -2.58 27.55 -30.32
CA GLY A 209 -1.23 27.83 -30.80
C GLY A 209 -0.48 26.61 -31.34
N ILE A 210 -1.19 25.53 -31.69
CA ILE A 210 -0.62 24.37 -32.40
C ILE A 210 -0.06 24.84 -33.75
N VAL A 211 1.17 24.42 -34.06
CA VAL A 211 1.87 24.83 -35.28
C VAL A 211 1.27 24.14 -36.51
N SER A 212 0.91 24.93 -37.52
CA SER A 212 0.42 24.43 -38.82
C SER A 212 1.39 23.45 -39.47
N GLY A 213 0.85 22.38 -40.08
CA GLY A 213 1.62 21.32 -40.72
C GLY A 213 2.47 20.44 -39.77
N SER A 214 2.51 20.73 -38.46
CA SER A 214 3.28 19.92 -37.51
C SER A 214 2.69 18.52 -37.31
N SER A 215 3.52 17.59 -36.85
CA SER A 215 3.07 16.25 -36.46
C SER A 215 2.52 16.26 -35.03
N LEU A 216 1.41 15.56 -34.82
CA LEU A 216 0.82 15.31 -33.50
C LEU A 216 0.83 13.81 -33.21
N LYS A 217 0.85 13.47 -31.92
CA LYS A 217 0.65 12.10 -31.46
C LYS A 217 -0.52 12.07 -30.49
N LEU A 218 -1.56 11.31 -30.80
CA LEU A 218 -2.63 10.98 -29.85
C LEU A 218 -2.34 9.58 -29.29
N VAL A 219 -1.90 9.52 -28.04
CA VAL A 219 -1.81 8.25 -27.29
C VAL A 219 -3.13 8.04 -26.59
N SER A 220 -3.77 6.90 -26.81
CA SER A 220 -5.08 6.56 -26.27
C SER A 220 -5.03 5.18 -25.64
N ASP A 221 -5.48 5.06 -24.40
CA ASP A 221 -5.70 3.76 -23.75
C ASP A 221 -7.18 3.60 -23.37
N VAL A 222 -7.78 2.53 -23.86
CA VAL A 222 -9.18 2.19 -23.62
C VAL A 222 -9.27 0.79 -23.04
N VAL A 223 -10.29 0.55 -22.23
CA VAL A 223 -10.50 -0.73 -21.53
C VAL A 223 -11.88 -1.23 -21.85
N ALA A 224 -12.07 -2.51 -22.16
CA ALA A 224 -13.41 -3.06 -22.38
C ALA A 224 -13.62 -4.47 -21.83
N TYR A 225 -14.83 -4.69 -21.33
CA TYR A 225 -15.42 -6.01 -21.11
C TYR A 225 -16.31 -6.34 -22.30
N SER A 226 -16.08 -7.48 -22.95
CA SER A 226 -16.95 -8.02 -23.99
C SER A 226 -16.67 -9.51 -24.20
N LEU A 227 -17.72 -10.33 -24.33
CA LEU A 227 -17.58 -11.77 -24.64
C LEU A 227 -17.36 -12.04 -26.14
N ALA A 228 -17.35 -10.99 -26.96
CA ALA A 228 -16.97 -11.01 -28.38
C ALA A 228 -15.94 -9.90 -28.65
N GLY A 229 -15.24 -9.95 -29.77
CA GLY A 229 -14.33 -8.85 -30.15
C GLY A 229 -15.09 -7.53 -30.22
N SER A 230 -14.52 -6.45 -29.71
CA SER A 230 -15.14 -5.11 -29.64
C SER A 230 -14.14 -4.04 -30.12
N SER A 231 -14.57 -2.78 -30.26
CA SER A 231 -13.65 -1.73 -30.70
C SER A 231 -14.05 -0.33 -30.27
N PHE A 232 -13.08 0.58 -30.27
CA PHE A 232 -13.29 2.02 -30.19
C PHE A 232 -12.84 2.70 -31.48
N SER A 233 -13.75 3.38 -32.18
CA SER A 233 -13.34 4.31 -33.24
C SER A 233 -13.08 5.69 -32.64
N VAL A 234 -12.03 6.35 -33.13
CA VAL A 234 -11.53 7.62 -32.60
C VAL A 234 -11.57 8.67 -33.70
N LYS A 235 -12.05 9.87 -33.35
CA LYS A 235 -12.03 11.05 -34.21
C LYS A 235 -11.37 12.24 -33.52
N VAL A 236 -10.68 13.06 -34.30
CA VAL A 236 -10.16 14.37 -33.88
C VAL A 236 -10.81 15.43 -34.75
N ASN A 237 -11.58 16.34 -34.14
CA ASN A 237 -12.33 17.40 -34.84
C ASN A 237 -13.13 16.86 -36.03
N ASP A 238 -13.93 15.82 -35.78
CA ASP A 238 -14.81 15.15 -36.74
C ASP A 238 -14.08 14.34 -37.84
N GLN A 239 -12.75 14.38 -37.89
CA GLN A 239 -11.92 13.56 -38.78
C GLN A 239 -11.59 12.22 -38.12
N GLU A 240 -11.84 11.12 -38.82
CA GLU A 240 -11.51 9.77 -38.33
C GLU A 240 -9.98 9.55 -38.33
N VAL A 241 -9.47 9.12 -37.18
CA VAL A 241 -8.02 8.88 -36.99
C VAL A 241 -7.65 7.40 -36.88
N GLY A 242 -8.60 6.56 -36.50
CA GLY A 242 -8.41 5.11 -36.48
C GLY A 242 -9.37 4.38 -35.56
N THR A 243 -9.17 3.07 -35.46
CA THR A 243 -9.96 2.17 -34.61
C THR A 243 -9.03 1.31 -33.74
N GLN A 244 -9.34 1.23 -32.45
CA GLN A 244 -8.68 0.38 -31.46
C GLN A 244 -9.48 -0.91 -31.31
N LEU A 245 -8.95 -2.03 -31.81
CA LEU A 245 -9.58 -3.35 -31.69
C LEU A 245 -9.26 -3.98 -30.33
N ILE A 246 -10.27 -4.53 -29.67
CA ILE A 246 -10.17 -5.17 -28.35
C ILE A 246 -10.69 -6.60 -28.44
N ASP A 247 -9.85 -7.56 -28.06
CA ASP A 247 -10.21 -8.98 -28.04
C ASP A 247 -11.28 -9.29 -26.98
N ALA A 248 -11.99 -10.41 -27.17
CA ALA A 248 -12.95 -10.90 -26.20
C ALA A 248 -12.27 -11.28 -24.86
N VAL A 249 -13.02 -11.15 -23.77
CA VAL A 249 -12.69 -11.76 -22.48
C VAL A 249 -13.31 -13.16 -22.39
N PRO A 250 -12.70 -14.10 -21.66
CA PRO A 250 -13.27 -15.42 -21.46
C PRO A 250 -14.57 -15.35 -20.63
N ASN A 251 -15.55 -16.19 -20.99
CA ASN A 251 -16.75 -16.39 -20.17
C ASN A 251 -16.44 -17.35 -19.00
N SER A 252 -15.70 -16.86 -18.01
CA SER A 252 -15.32 -17.63 -16.82
C SER A 252 -15.41 -16.75 -15.58
N GLN A 253 -15.79 -17.35 -14.44
CA GLN A 253 -15.92 -16.68 -13.14
C GLN A 253 -14.65 -15.94 -12.74
N TYR A 254 -13.48 -16.60 -12.86
CA TYR A 254 -12.19 -16.04 -12.47
C TYR A 254 -11.32 -15.59 -13.65
N GLY A 255 -11.87 -15.61 -14.86
CA GLY A 255 -11.21 -15.05 -16.04
C GLY A 255 -11.07 -13.52 -15.95
N ILE A 256 -10.11 -12.96 -16.71
CA ILE A 256 -9.92 -11.52 -16.84
C ILE A 256 -11.24 -10.81 -17.23
N LYS A 257 -11.55 -9.70 -16.57
CA LYS A 257 -12.82 -8.96 -16.70
C LYS A 257 -12.74 -7.75 -17.62
N ALA A 258 -11.56 -7.34 -18.06
CA ALA A 258 -11.44 -6.37 -19.13
C ALA A 258 -10.08 -6.46 -19.81
N ARG A 259 -9.98 -5.95 -21.04
CA ARG A 259 -8.70 -5.83 -21.75
C ARG A 259 -8.41 -4.37 -22.08
N HIS A 260 -7.16 -3.98 -21.84
CA HIS A 260 -6.63 -2.71 -22.31
C HIS A 260 -6.30 -2.78 -23.80
N LYS A 261 -6.43 -1.65 -24.46
CA LYS A 261 -5.91 -1.41 -25.80
C LYS A 261 -5.33 0.01 -25.85
N ARG A 262 -3.99 0.06 -25.80
CA ARG A 262 -3.22 1.28 -25.96
C ARG A 262 -2.66 1.39 -27.36
N ASP A 263 -2.97 2.47 -28.05
CA ASP A 263 -2.42 2.79 -29.38
C ASP A 263 -1.88 4.22 -29.43
N THR A 264 -1.06 4.50 -30.43
CA THR A 264 -0.58 5.85 -30.76
C THR A 264 -0.95 6.18 -32.19
N PHE A 265 -1.78 7.21 -32.38
CA PHE A 265 -2.14 7.72 -33.70
C PHE A 265 -1.19 8.85 -34.08
N LEU A 266 -0.52 8.72 -35.24
CA LEU A 266 0.31 9.76 -35.82
C LEU A 266 -0.55 10.63 -36.74
N LEU A 267 -0.63 11.92 -36.43
CA LEU A 267 -1.53 12.86 -37.12
C LEU A 267 -0.74 14.03 -37.71
N ASN A 268 -1.32 14.67 -38.72
CA ASN A 268 -0.84 15.95 -39.24
C ASN A 268 -1.82 17.07 -38.83
N ALA A 269 -1.29 18.22 -38.39
CA ALA A 269 -2.11 19.32 -37.88
C ALA A 269 -3.19 19.80 -38.87
N ASN A 270 -2.87 19.79 -40.17
CA ASN A 270 -3.79 20.26 -41.19
C ASN A 270 -4.88 19.23 -41.48
N THR A 271 -4.54 17.93 -41.47
CA THR A 271 -5.51 16.86 -41.78
C THR A 271 -6.59 16.74 -40.73
N VAL A 272 -6.30 17.05 -39.46
CA VAL A 272 -7.26 17.01 -38.35
C VAL A 272 -7.77 18.40 -37.92
N SER A 273 -7.51 19.44 -38.73
CA SER A 273 -8.06 20.80 -38.53
C SER A 273 -7.85 21.36 -37.11
N VAL A 274 -6.70 21.10 -36.48
CA VAL A 274 -6.43 21.52 -35.09
C VAL A 274 -5.94 22.96 -34.98
N THR A 275 -5.47 23.56 -36.08
CA THR A 275 -4.98 24.95 -36.13
C THR A 275 -6.09 25.99 -36.04
N ASP A 276 -7.30 25.61 -36.47
CA ASP A 276 -8.42 26.55 -36.67
C ASP A 276 -9.33 26.64 -35.44
N ARG A 277 -8.95 25.96 -34.35
CA ARG A 277 -9.75 25.81 -33.13
C ARG A 277 -8.87 25.98 -31.91
N THR A 278 -9.42 26.59 -30.86
CA THR A 278 -8.81 26.68 -29.52
C THR A 278 -9.20 25.49 -28.62
N THR A 279 -10.27 24.78 -29.00
CA THR A 279 -10.74 23.56 -28.34
C THR A 279 -10.72 22.41 -29.34
N GLN A 280 -9.98 21.36 -29.01
CA GLN A 280 -9.88 20.14 -29.81
C GLN A 280 -10.86 19.11 -29.28
N ARG A 281 -11.66 18.54 -30.18
CA ARG A 281 -12.68 17.54 -29.86
C ARG A 281 -12.15 16.14 -30.19
N ILE A 282 -11.96 15.32 -29.16
CA ILE A 282 -11.59 13.91 -29.31
C ILE A 282 -12.83 13.06 -29.05
N THR A 283 -13.38 12.45 -30.09
CA THR A 283 -14.61 11.65 -29.99
C THR A 283 -14.29 10.17 -30.06
N TYR A 284 -14.80 9.41 -29.10
CA TYR A 284 -14.74 7.96 -29.03
C TYR A 284 -16.11 7.37 -29.30
N ARG A 285 -16.19 6.34 -30.14
CA ARG A 285 -17.39 5.50 -30.30
C ARG A 285 -17.06 4.04 -30.04
N PHE A 286 -17.72 3.44 -29.05
CA PHE A 286 -17.59 2.04 -28.69
C PHE A 286 -18.53 1.15 -29.53
N THR A 287 -17.99 0.10 -30.13
CA THR A 287 -18.73 -0.90 -30.92
C THR A 287 -18.68 -2.26 -30.25
N ARG A 288 -19.85 -2.81 -29.94
CA ARG A 288 -20.03 -4.03 -29.12
C ARG A 288 -20.10 -5.34 -29.91
N ASN A 289 -20.16 -5.28 -31.24
CA ASN A 289 -20.30 -6.42 -32.16
C ASN A 289 -21.27 -7.52 -31.68
N GLY A 290 -22.46 -7.12 -31.22
CA GLY A 290 -23.54 -8.04 -30.81
C GLY A 290 -23.52 -8.50 -29.34
N SER A 291 -22.52 -8.12 -28.54
CA SER A 291 -22.50 -8.44 -27.10
C SER A 291 -23.33 -7.43 -26.29
N ALA A 292 -24.48 -7.85 -25.77
CA ALA A 292 -25.39 -6.98 -25.02
C ALA A 292 -24.81 -6.49 -23.68
N SER A 293 -24.00 -7.32 -23.03
CA SER A 293 -23.35 -7.02 -21.75
C SER A 293 -22.01 -6.27 -21.89
N ALA A 294 -21.59 -5.93 -23.11
CA ALA A 294 -20.32 -5.26 -23.34
C ALA A 294 -20.36 -3.79 -22.92
N TYR A 295 -19.30 -3.37 -22.24
CA TYR A 295 -19.05 -1.97 -21.87
C TYR A 295 -17.56 -1.66 -22.03
N GLY A 296 -17.26 -0.40 -22.27
CA GLY A 296 -15.90 0.10 -22.35
C GLY A 296 -15.68 1.32 -21.45
N HIS A 297 -14.43 1.66 -21.22
CA HIS A 297 -13.99 2.84 -20.52
C HIS A 297 -12.82 3.52 -21.25
N LEU A 298 -12.73 4.84 -21.13
CA LEU A 298 -11.46 5.53 -21.38
C LEU A 298 -10.61 5.45 -20.11
N ASP A 299 -9.37 4.98 -20.26
CA ASP A 299 -8.36 5.07 -19.21
C ASP A 299 -7.77 6.48 -19.25
N PHE A 300 -6.98 6.77 -20.28
CA PHE A 300 -6.48 8.13 -20.54
C PHE A 300 -6.28 8.42 -22.03
N LEU A 301 -6.09 9.71 -22.33
CA LEU A 301 -5.48 10.15 -23.58
C LEU A 301 -4.40 11.22 -23.35
N ASN A 302 -3.38 11.20 -24.21
CA ASN A 302 -2.35 12.24 -24.30
C ASN A 302 -2.30 12.79 -25.73
N LEU A 303 -2.50 14.10 -25.89
CA LEU A 303 -2.31 14.80 -27.15
C LEU A 303 -0.97 15.55 -27.13
N HIS A 304 0.06 14.96 -27.75
CA HIS A 304 1.36 15.59 -27.91
C HIS A 304 1.36 16.49 -29.14
N VAL A 305 1.82 17.73 -28.96
CA VAL A 305 1.80 18.77 -29.99
C VAL A 305 3.10 19.57 -30.01
N THR A 306 3.34 20.26 -31.12
CA THR A 306 4.27 21.40 -31.16
C THR A 306 3.46 22.69 -31.16
N ARG A 307 3.74 23.58 -30.21
CA ARG A 307 3.04 24.87 -30.06
C ARG A 307 4.00 26.03 -30.28
N LYS A 308 3.46 27.16 -30.74
CA LYS A 308 4.16 28.45 -30.66
C LYS A 308 4.43 28.79 -29.20
N LEU A 309 5.62 29.33 -28.92
CA LEU A 309 5.96 29.82 -27.59
C LEU A 309 5.12 31.05 -27.25
N ALA A 310 4.30 30.93 -26.22
CA ALA A 310 3.52 32.03 -25.68
C ALA A 310 3.18 31.78 -24.21
N VAL A 311 2.92 32.85 -23.44
CA VAL A 311 2.47 32.76 -22.05
C VAL A 311 0.96 32.44 -22.00
N TYR A 312 0.61 31.18 -22.26
CA TYR A 312 -0.77 30.72 -22.23
C TYR A 312 -1.34 30.71 -20.80
N ASN A 313 -2.58 31.18 -20.62
CA ASN A 313 -3.29 31.18 -19.32
C ASN A 313 -2.46 31.75 -18.14
N ASP A 314 -1.71 32.82 -18.40
CA ASP A 314 -0.80 33.50 -17.46
C ASP A 314 0.40 32.70 -16.95
N GLN A 315 0.49 31.39 -17.16
CA GLN A 315 1.63 30.56 -16.77
C GLN A 315 1.86 29.39 -17.75
N VAL A 316 3.11 29.19 -18.19
CA VAL A 316 3.49 28.10 -19.09
C VAL A 316 4.82 27.48 -18.68
N SER A 317 4.86 26.14 -18.59
CA SER A 317 6.12 25.38 -18.63
C SER A 317 6.44 25.05 -20.08
N PHE A 318 7.68 25.21 -20.49
CA PHE A 318 8.10 24.84 -21.84
C PHE A 318 9.51 24.26 -21.88
N ARG A 319 9.69 23.33 -22.82
CA ARG A 319 10.96 22.75 -23.22
C ARG A 319 10.95 22.68 -24.74
N SER A 320 12.00 23.17 -25.39
CA SER A 320 12.08 23.15 -26.86
C SER A 320 13.25 22.31 -27.34
N THR A 321 12.96 21.24 -28.07
CA THR A 321 14.00 20.42 -28.71
C THR A 321 14.76 21.16 -29.80
N GLN A 322 14.26 22.29 -30.31
CA GLN A 322 15.02 23.15 -31.23
C GLN A 322 16.23 23.79 -30.55
N SER A 323 16.17 24.01 -29.23
CA SER A 323 17.28 24.58 -28.46
C SER A 323 18.37 23.55 -28.13
N LEU A 324 18.06 22.26 -28.27
CA LEU A 324 18.95 21.18 -27.85
C LEU A 324 20.25 21.17 -28.65
N ASN A 325 21.37 20.96 -27.95
CA ASN A 325 22.73 20.91 -28.50
C ASN A 325 23.16 22.21 -29.21
N GLN A 326 22.50 23.33 -28.92
CA GLN A 326 22.95 24.66 -29.34
C GLN A 326 23.84 25.25 -28.24
N GLN A 327 24.82 26.09 -28.60
CA GLN A 327 25.63 26.77 -27.59
C GLN A 327 24.77 27.74 -26.77
N THR A 328 24.03 28.60 -27.48
CA THR A 328 23.10 29.58 -26.92
C THR A 328 21.86 29.67 -27.82
N SER A 329 20.69 29.85 -27.20
CA SER A 329 19.42 30.03 -27.90
C SER A 329 18.71 31.30 -27.43
N ARG A 330 18.05 31.98 -28.37
CA ARG A 330 17.12 33.10 -28.10
C ARG A 330 15.69 32.57 -28.15
N PHE A 331 14.98 32.67 -27.05
CA PHE A 331 13.58 32.29 -26.95
C PHE A 331 12.71 33.53 -27.13
N THR A 332 11.69 33.45 -27.97
CA THR A 332 10.70 34.53 -28.18
C THR A 332 9.31 34.00 -27.81
N LEU A 333 8.69 34.60 -26.79
CA LEU A 333 7.34 34.27 -26.33
C LEU A 333 6.34 35.33 -26.79
N GLU A 334 5.21 34.91 -27.33
CA GLU A 334 4.03 35.75 -27.52
C GLU A 334 3.19 35.86 -26.22
N LYS A 335 2.17 36.73 -26.20
CA LYS A 335 1.24 36.94 -25.08
C LYS A 335 1.93 37.34 -23.76
N ALA A 336 3.10 37.98 -23.88
CA ALA A 336 3.83 38.53 -22.75
C ALA A 336 3.40 39.98 -22.45
N ASN A 337 3.54 40.40 -21.20
CA ASN A 337 3.32 41.77 -20.77
C ASN A 337 4.48 42.24 -19.88
N THR A 338 4.46 43.48 -19.43
CA THR A 338 5.57 44.06 -18.64
C THR A 338 5.84 43.36 -17.30
N ASN A 339 4.93 42.50 -16.84
CA ASN A 339 5.09 41.70 -15.63
C ASN A 339 5.63 40.30 -15.91
N THR A 340 5.79 39.89 -17.17
CA THR A 340 6.25 38.54 -17.51
C THR A 340 7.63 38.29 -16.93
N GLN A 341 7.75 37.22 -16.14
CA GLN A 341 9.03 36.68 -15.72
C GLN A 341 9.23 35.30 -16.33
N VAL A 342 10.49 34.94 -16.56
CA VAL A 342 10.88 33.61 -17.03
C VAL A 342 11.91 33.05 -16.07
N TRP A 343 11.64 31.88 -15.52
CA TRP A 343 12.54 31.17 -14.62
C TRP A 343 13.03 29.88 -15.28
N ASP A 344 14.33 29.59 -15.17
CA ASP A 344 14.88 28.26 -15.40
C ASP A 344 14.59 27.40 -14.18
N VAL A 345 13.73 26.41 -14.36
CA VAL A 345 13.27 25.49 -13.31
C VAL A 345 13.81 24.07 -13.51
N THR A 346 14.84 23.92 -14.35
CA THR A 346 15.49 22.62 -14.62
C THR A 346 15.98 21.96 -13.34
N ASP A 347 16.52 22.76 -12.41
CA ASP A 347 16.81 22.36 -11.03
C ASP A 347 15.98 23.20 -10.05
N PRO A 348 14.90 22.64 -9.46
CA PRO A 348 14.07 23.34 -8.48
C PRO A 348 14.81 23.80 -7.20
N ALA A 349 15.98 23.25 -6.90
CA ALA A 349 16.82 23.69 -5.78
C ALA A 349 17.64 24.95 -6.11
N ALA A 350 17.84 25.25 -7.40
CA ALA A 350 18.74 26.28 -7.91
C ALA A 350 18.12 27.07 -9.08
N ILE A 351 16.87 27.51 -8.92
CA ILE A 351 16.12 28.29 -9.91
C ILE A 351 16.84 29.60 -10.25
N LYS A 352 16.86 29.96 -11.54
CA LYS A 352 17.42 31.22 -12.03
C LYS A 352 16.40 32.02 -12.82
N GLN A 353 16.30 33.32 -12.54
CA GLN A 353 15.45 34.24 -13.29
C GLN A 353 16.18 34.77 -14.53
N GLN A 354 15.57 34.62 -15.70
CA GLN A 354 16.13 35.09 -16.96
C GLN A 354 15.94 36.61 -17.13
N VAL A 355 16.87 37.25 -17.82
CA VAL A 355 16.75 38.66 -18.21
C VAL A 355 15.86 38.76 -19.46
N VAL A 356 14.69 39.36 -19.33
CA VAL A 356 13.67 39.44 -20.38
C VAL A 356 13.67 40.83 -21.03
N GLN A 357 13.63 40.85 -22.36
CA GLN A 357 13.46 42.05 -23.19
C GLN A 357 12.06 42.06 -23.81
N PHE A 358 11.36 43.20 -23.72
CA PHE A 358 9.99 43.34 -24.19
C PHE A 358 9.90 44.11 -25.51
N ASN A 359 9.04 43.63 -26.42
CA ASN A 359 8.66 44.35 -27.63
C ASN A 359 7.15 44.18 -27.89
N GLY A 360 6.35 45.12 -27.40
CA GLY A 360 4.89 45.04 -27.46
C GLY A 360 4.37 43.84 -26.64
N ASN A 361 3.71 42.88 -27.31
CA ASN A 361 3.15 41.68 -26.69
C ASN A 361 4.10 40.46 -26.74
N THR A 362 5.39 40.70 -27.03
CA THR A 362 6.42 39.65 -27.04
C THR A 362 7.49 39.92 -25.99
N ALA A 363 8.00 38.82 -25.45
CA ALA A 363 9.15 38.78 -24.55
C ALA A 363 10.23 37.91 -25.19
N SER A 364 11.49 38.33 -25.12
CA SER A 364 12.62 37.50 -25.51
C SER A 364 13.71 37.44 -24.46
N PHE A 365 14.39 36.30 -24.36
CA PHE A 365 15.52 36.09 -23.47
C PHE A 365 16.51 35.12 -24.13
N THR A 366 17.74 35.07 -23.61
CA THR A 366 18.79 34.17 -24.10
C THR A 366 19.29 33.26 -22.99
N ALA A 367 19.65 32.03 -23.33
CA ALA A 367 20.20 31.06 -22.39
C ALA A 367 21.21 30.12 -23.07
N ASN A 368 22.11 29.54 -22.28
CA ASN A 368 22.97 28.44 -22.72
C ASN A 368 22.14 27.15 -22.83
N THR A 369 22.10 26.50 -23.99
CA THR A 369 21.20 25.36 -24.24
C THR A 369 21.93 24.12 -24.76
N THR A 370 23.14 23.90 -24.24
CA THR A 370 23.92 22.68 -24.50
C THR A 370 23.21 21.42 -24.00
N SER A 371 22.22 21.58 -23.12
CA SER A 371 21.28 20.55 -22.68
C SER A 371 19.84 21.07 -22.79
N LEU A 372 18.85 20.16 -22.73
CA LEU A 372 17.44 20.55 -22.72
C LEU A 372 17.09 21.16 -21.37
N LEU A 373 16.78 22.46 -21.36
CA LEU A 373 16.31 23.17 -20.17
C LEU A 373 14.78 23.18 -20.08
N GLU A 374 14.28 23.28 -18.86
CA GLU A 374 12.88 23.58 -18.57
C GLU A 374 12.74 25.01 -18.06
N PHE A 375 11.93 25.79 -18.77
CA PHE A 375 11.61 27.15 -18.38
C PHE A 375 10.15 27.25 -17.95
N PHE A 376 9.90 28.12 -16.99
CA PHE A 376 8.57 28.48 -16.54
C PHE A 376 8.38 30.00 -16.72
N ALA A 377 7.47 30.38 -17.63
CA ALA A 377 7.13 31.78 -17.86
C ALA A 377 5.77 32.10 -17.25
N PHE A 378 5.64 33.25 -16.58
CA PHE A 378 4.39 33.67 -15.98
C PHE A 378 4.19 35.18 -16.04
N ASN A 379 2.94 35.59 -16.29
CA ASN A 379 2.47 36.97 -16.22
C ASN A 379 1.99 37.33 -14.81
N GLN A 380 1.38 36.36 -14.12
CA GLN A 380 0.89 36.51 -12.74
C GLN A 380 1.12 35.22 -11.95
N PRO A 381 1.55 35.30 -10.68
CA PRO A 381 1.62 34.15 -9.79
C PRO A 381 0.21 33.68 -9.38
N LEU A 382 0.09 32.40 -9.05
CA LEU A 382 -1.10 31.83 -8.40
C LEU A 382 -1.12 32.24 -6.93
N ASN A 383 -2.30 32.42 -6.34
CA ASN A 383 -2.38 32.54 -4.89
C ASN A 383 -2.15 31.17 -4.25
N ALA A 384 -1.24 31.08 -3.28
CA ALA A 384 -1.05 29.87 -2.50
C ALA A 384 -2.33 29.55 -1.71
N GLU A 385 -2.63 28.26 -1.57
CA GLU A 385 -3.65 27.79 -0.62
C GLU A 385 -3.25 28.16 0.82
N ALA A 386 -4.21 28.11 1.74
CA ALA A 386 -3.97 28.51 3.12
C ALA A 386 -2.87 27.65 3.78
N PRO A 387 -1.77 28.25 4.28
CA PRO A 387 -0.76 27.52 5.02
C PRO A 387 -1.33 26.94 6.32
N VAL A 388 -0.89 25.73 6.68
CA VAL A 388 -1.25 25.06 7.94
C VAL A 388 0.01 24.86 8.77
N ARG A 389 -0.02 25.28 10.04
CA ARG A 389 1.10 25.05 10.96
C ARG A 389 1.24 23.56 11.27
N ILE A 390 2.46 23.07 11.28
CA ILE A 390 2.79 21.69 11.66
C ILE A 390 3.70 21.67 12.88
N GLN A 391 3.66 20.57 13.63
CA GLN A 391 4.57 20.33 14.74
C GLN A 391 5.92 19.84 14.21
N ASN A 392 6.97 20.08 15.00
CA ASN A 392 8.29 19.53 14.69
C ASN A 392 8.27 18.00 14.83
N GLN A 393 9.07 17.34 14.00
CA GLN A 393 9.14 15.88 13.91
C GLN A 393 10.51 15.45 13.40
N ASP A 394 10.98 14.31 13.90
CA ASP A 394 12.24 13.70 13.49
C ASP A 394 12.11 12.17 13.50
N LEU A 395 11.41 11.63 12.51
CA LEU A 395 11.35 10.17 12.32
C LEU A 395 12.70 9.63 11.86
N ARG A 396 13.47 10.43 11.11
CA ARG A 396 14.83 10.08 10.70
C ARG A 396 15.77 9.88 11.89
N GLY A 397 15.66 10.70 12.93
CA GLY A 397 16.40 10.57 14.18
C GLY A 397 15.92 9.46 15.13
N THR A 398 14.98 8.60 14.72
CA THR A 398 14.43 7.56 15.60
C THR A 398 15.51 6.60 16.10
N ALA A 399 15.52 6.35 17.42
CA ALA A 399 16.41 5.43 18.10
C ALA A 399 16.05 3.95 17.84
N ALA A 400 16.89 3.02 18.32
CA ALA A 400 16.65 1.58 18.16
C ALA A 400 15.30 1.16 18.76
N LEU A 401 14.55 0.36 18.01
CA LEU A 401 13.23 -0.15 18.38
C LEU A 401 13.00 -1.56 17.84
N HIS A 402 12.01 -2.26 18.40
CA HIS A 402 11.63 -3.61 18.00
C HIS A 402 10.38 -3.61 17.12
N LEU A 403 9.38 -2.80 17.51
CA LEU A 403 8.09 -2.67 16.85
C LEU A 403 7.81 -1.22 16.45
N LEU A 404 7.46 -1.01 15.18
CA LEU A 404 6.86 0.23 14.70
C LEU A 404 5.35 0.04 14.59
N ILE A 405 4.56 0.94 15.18
CA ILE A 405 3.12 1.04 14.96
C ILE A 405 2.86 2.26 14.07
N VAL A 406 2.28 2.04 12.89
CA VAL A 406 1.88 3.11 11.96
C VAL A 406 0.37 3.30 12.03
N THR A 407 -0.06 4.53 12.28
CA THR A 407 -1.47 4.86 12.50
C THR A 407 -1.83 6.25 11.96
N ASP A 408 -3.07 6.70 12.13
CA ASP A 408 -3.48 8.09 11.87
C ASP A 408 -3.67 8.86 13.19
N GLU A 409 -3.93 10.16 13.11
CA GLU A 409 -4.06 10.99 14.31
C GLU A 409 -5.26 10.60 15.19
N GLU A 410 -6.35 10.09 14.59
CA GLU A 410 -7.56 9.73 15.33
C GLU A 410 -7.37 8.47 16.18
N LEU A 411 -6.64 7.48 15.67
CA LEU A 411 -6.40 6.21 16.36
C LEU A 411 -5.14 6.22 17.24
N LYS A 412 -4.34 7.29 17.18
CA LYS A 412 -3.03 7.40 17.85
C LYS A 412 -3.05 7.10 19.35
N SER A 413 -4.07 7.58 20.06
CA SER A 413 -4.16 7.38 21.52
C SER A 413 -4.22 5.90 21.91
N GLU A 414 -4.98 5.10 21.16
CA GLU A 414 -5.10 3.65 21.37
C GLU A 414 -3.86 2.90 20.88
N ALA A 415 -3.23 3.36 19.81
CA ALA A 415 -1.93 2.83 19.37
C ALA A 415 -0.83 3.07 20.42
N GLU A 416 -0.81 4.23 21.09
CA GLU A 416 0.10 4.53 22.20
C GLU A 416 -0.21 3.68 23.45
N ARG A 417 -1.49 3.37 23.69
CA ARG A 417 -1.89 2.44 24.77
C ARG A 417 -1.36 1.03 24.51
N LEU A 418 -1.50 0.51 23.29
CA LEU A 418 -0.92 -0.77 22.89
C LEU A 418 0.61 -0.75 22.96
N ALA A 419 1.25 0.32 22.49
CA ALA A 419 2.71 0.47 22.57
C ALA A 419 3.22 0.44 24.02
N THR A 420 2.49 1.07 24.94
CA THR A 420 2.79 1.05 26.38
C THR A 420 2.69 -0.36 26.91
N HIS A 421 1.58 -1.06 26.62
CA HIS A 421 1.39 -2.45 27.02
C HIS A 421 2.53 -3.36 26.53
N ARG A 422 2.89 -3.27 25.24
CA ARG A 422 4.03 -4.02 24.66
C ARG A 422 5.35 -3.73 25.36
N SER A 423 5.59 -2.47 25.71
CA SER A 423 6.80 -2.07 26.44
C SER A 423 6.84 -2.65 27.85
N THR A 424 5.72 -2.66 28.57
CA THR A 424 5.67 -3.12 29.96
C THR A 424 5.49 -4.64 30.11
N HIS A 425 4.76 -5.29 29.21
CA HIS A 425 4.44 -6.71 29.26
C HIS A 425 5.49 -7.54 28.51
N SER A 426 5.84 -7.16 27.28
CA SER A 426 6.77 -7.90 26.42
C SER A 426 8.22 -7.42 26.54
N GLY A 427 8.47 -6.28 27.21
CA GLY A 427 9.81 -5.72 27.38
C GLY A 427 10.45 -5.17 26.10
N ILE A 428 9.65 -4.90 25.05
CA ILE A 428 10.14 -4.44 23.76
C ILE A 428 9.99 -2.92 23.60
N VAL A 429 10.94 -2.29 22.90
CA VAL A 429 10.86 -0.85 22.57
C VAL A 429 9.94 -0.64 21.38
N VAL A 430 8.91 0.20 21.55
CA VAL A 430 7.90 0.49 20.54
C VAL A 430 7.92 1.96 20.13
N LYS A 431 7.79 2.24 18.83
CA LYS A 431 7.56 3.58 18.30
C LYS A 431 6.18 3.65 17.66
N VAL A 432 5.41 4.68 17.99
CA VAL A 432 4.19 5.06 17.27
C VAL A 432 4.52 6.23 16.34
N ALA A 433 4.11 6.15 15.07
CA ALA A 433 4.25 7.22 14.09
C ALA A 433 2.95 7.38 13.30
N THR A 434 2.54 8.61 13.04
CA THR A 434 1.36 8.84 12.20
C THR A 434 1.73 8.89 10.73
N VAL A 435 0.81 8.47 9.85
CA VAL A 435 1.02 8.51 8.40
C VAL A 435 1.37 9.91 7.89
N ASN A 436 0.82 10.96 8.50
CA ASN A 436 1.17 12.35 8.17
C ASN A 436 2.62 12.69 8.50
N GLN A 437 3.13 12.21 9.64
CA GLN A 437 4.54 12.40 10.00
C GLN A 437 5.45 11.70 8.99
N ILE A 438 5.11 10.46 8.62
CA ILE A 438 5.84 9.68 7.62
C ILE A 438 5.83 10.38 6.27
N PHE A 439 4.66 10.81 5.77
CA PHE A 439 4.57 11.48 4.49
C PHE A 439 5.38 12.78 4.44
N ASN A 440 5.31 13.59 5.50
CA ASN A 440 6.08 14.84 5.60
C ASN A 440 7.59 14.62 5.40
N GLU A 441 8.17 13.56 5.98
CA GLU A 441 9.62 13.30 5.89
C GLU A 441 10.02 12.45 4.68
N PHE A 442 9.20 11.51 4.23
CA PHE A 442 9.60 10.49 3.26
C PHE A 442 9.05 10.69 1.85
N SER A 443 8.01 11.50 1.66
CA SER A 443 7.39 11.75 0.35
C SER A 443 7.14 13.24 0.04
N GLY A 444 7.74 14.15 0.81
CA GLY A 444 7.49 15.58 0.64
C GLY A 444 6.06 15.99 1.02
N GLY A 445 5.46 15.28 1.98
CA GLY A 445 4.13 15.55 2.51
C GLY A 445 2.99 14.88 1.76
N ARG A 446 3.25 14.18 0.64
CA ARG A 446 2.25 13.51 -0.20
C ARG A 446 1.89 12.13 0.35
N PRO A 447 0.62 11.74 0.43
CA PRO A 447 0.29 10.33 0.65
C PRO A 447 0.96 9.44 -0.39
N ASP A 448 1.68 8.40 0.05
CA ASP A 448 2.33 7.41 -0.81
C ASP A 448 2.67 6.15 0.00
N VAL A 449 2.31 4.97 -0.50
CA VAL A 449 2.60 3.69 0.18
C VAL A 449 4.10 3.47 0.34
N SER A 450 4.93 3.88 -0.62
CA SER A 450 6.39 3.73 -0.53
C SER A 450 6.99 4.55 0.60
N ALA A 451 6.35 5.63 1.06
CA ALA A 451 6.85 6.41 2.19
C ALA A 451 6.84 5.60 3.51
N ILE A 452 5.81 4.78 3.72
CA ILE A 452 5.69 3.90 4.90
C ILE A 452 6.78 2.85 4.88
N ARG A 453 6.96 2.18 3.73
CA ARG A 453 8.06 1.20 3.55
C ARG A 453 9.42 1.86 3.70
N ASP A 454 9.63 3.03 3.11
CA ASP A 454 10.94 3.71 3.16
C ASP A 454 11.34 4.09 4.60
N TYR A 455 10.36 4.42 5.46
CA TYR A 455 10.63 4.58 6.88
C TYR A 455 10.97 3.26 7.58
N ALA A 456 10.21 2.18 7.30
CA ALA A 456 10.55 0.84 7.82
C ALA A 456 11.95 0.39 7.36
N LYS A 457 12.31 0.65 6.09
CA LYS A 457 13.63 0.39 5.54
C LYS A 457 14.71 1.18 6.26
N LEU A 458 14.50 2.47 6.51
CA LEU A 458 15.44 3.28 7.28
C LEU A 458 15.73 2.65 8.66
N LEU A 459 14.69 2.20 9.35
CA LEU A 459 14.82 1.54 10.65
C LEU A 459 15.57 0.21 10.54
N ARG A 460 15.26 -0.60 9.51
CA ARG A 460 15.92 -1.88 9.25
C ARG A 460 17.40 -1.73 8.87
N ASP A 461 17.75 -0.69 8.13
CA ASP A 461 19.13 -0.38 7.75
C ASP A 461 19.94 0.10 8.97
N LYS A 462 19.33 0.88 9.87
CA LYS A 462 19.95 1.32 11.13
C LYS A 462 20.08 0.19 12.17
N TYR A 463 19.03 -0.61 12.31
CA TYR A 463 18.85 -1.56 13.41
C TYR A 463 18.50 -2.96 12.90
N PRO A 464 19.36 -3.57 12.06
CA PRO A 464 19.06 -4.83 11.36
C PRO A 464 18.79 -6.01 12.30
N GLN A 465 19.36 -5.98 13.52
CA GLN A 465 19.20 -7.04 14.50
C GLN A 465 18.03 -6.82 15.46
N THR A 466 17.54 -5.58 15.60
CA THR A 466 16.56 -5.21 16.63
C THR A 466 15.18 -4.93 16.05
N PHE A 467 15.07 -4.28 14.89
CA PHE A 467 13.79 -3.99 14.28
C PHE A 467 13.22 -5.24 13.61
N LYS A 468 12.14 -5.80 14.18
CA LYS A 468 11.58 -7.11 13.80
C LYS A 468 10.19 -7.05 13.20
N SER A 469 9.38 -6.04 13.58
CA SER A 469 7.96 -6.04 13.26
C SER A 469 7.39 -4.64 12.97
N LEU A 470 6.39 -4.61 12.10
CA LEU A 470 5.58 -3.45 11.76
C LEU A 470 4.09 -3.79 11.95
N LEU A 471 3.40 -3.02 12.77
CA LEU A 471 1.96 -3.09 12.93
C LEU A 471 1.29 -1.92 12.19
N ILE A 472 0.44 -2.23 11.23
CA ILE A 472 -0.45 -1.26 10.61
C ILE A 472 -1.74 -1.15 11.44
N PHE A 473 -1.94 -0.01 12.10
CA PHE A 473 -3.05 0.25 13.02
C PHE A 473 -4.06 1.19 12.37
N GLY A 474 -4.96 0.61 11.58
CA GLY A 474 -6.00 1.32 10.83
C GLY A 474 -6.44 0.55 9.58
N LYS A 475 -7.68 0.78 9.11
CA LYS A 475 -8.17 0.24 7.83
C LYS A 475 -7.46 0.93 6.66
N GLY A 476 -7.10 0.13 5.66
CA GLY A 476 -6.64 0.58 4.34
C GLY A 476 -7.66 0.17 3.28
N THR A 477 -7.74 0.87 2.16
CA THR A 477 -8.64 0.51 1.05
C THR A 477 -7.96 0.66 -0.31
N TYR A 478 -8.51 0.02 -1.35
CA TYR A 478 -8.09 0.22 -2.75
C TYR A 478 -8.38 1.64 -3.29
N ASP A 479 -9.19 2.43 -2.59
CA ASP A 479 -9.52 3.81 -2.92
C ASP A 479 -8.65 4.79 -2.12
N TYR A 480 -7.45 5.07 -2.62
CA TYR A 480 -6.50 6.01 -1.98
C TYR A 480 -6.99 7.46 -1.98
N LYS A 481 -7.75 7.86 -3.00
CA LYS A 481 -8.16 9.25 -3.23
C LYS A 481 -9.55 9.58 -2.68
N ASN A 482 -10.17 8.63 -1.94
CA ASN A 482 -11.49 8.84 -1.33
C ASN A 482 -12.57 9.21 -2.37
N ILE A 483 -12.59 8.50 -3.49
CA ILE A 483 -13.52 8.67 -4.61
C ILE A 483 -14.90 8.13 -4.26
N LEU A 484 -14.95 7.00 -3.55
CA LEU A 484 -16.20 6.32 -3.18
C LEU A 484 -16.76 6.86 -1.86
N PRO A 485 -18.09 6.91 -1.71
CA PRO A 485 -18.71 7.32 -0.45
C PRO A 485 -18.40 6.34 0.67
N ASN A 486 -18.36 6.85 1.91
CA ASN A 486 -18.14 6.08 3.14
C ASN A 486 -16.81 5.30 3.19
N ASN A 487 -15.82 5.76 2.43
CA ASN A 487 -14.47 5.21 2.51
C ASN A 487 -13.79 5.59 3.84
N THR A 488 -13.10 4.62 4.41
CA THR A 488 -12.31 4.77 5.64
C THR A 488 -10.92 4.23 5.37
N ASN A 489 -10.06 5.09 4.83
CA ASN A 489 -8.69 4.77 4.44
C ASN A 489 -7.70 5.50 5.36
N ARG A 490 -7.48 4.95 6.55
CA ARG A 490 -6.67 5.55 7.62
C ARG A 490 -5.18 5.32 7.41
N VAL A 491 -4.81 4.08 7.12
CA VAL A 491 -3.44 3.71 6.76
C VAL A 491 -3.48 2.85 5.51
N PHE A 492 -2.87 3.35 4.43
CA PHE A 492 -2.96 2.73 3.11
C PHE A 492 -2.52 1.26 3.16
N ALA A 493 -3.28 0.39 2.49
CA ALA A 493 -2.85 -0.96 2.15
C ALA A 493 -2.22 -0.92 0.76
N TYR A 494 -1.21 -1.74 0.47
CA TYR A 494 -0.69 -1.81 -0.90
C TYR A 494 -1.61 -2.68 -1.76
N THR A 495 -1.97 -2.19 -2.95
CA THR A 495 -2.77 -2.92 -3.93
C THR A 495 -2.00 -3.18 -5.24
N SER A 496 -2.32 -4.29 -5.89
CA SER A 496 -1.71 -4.74 -7.15
C SER A 496 -1.78 -3.71 -8.28
N ARG A 497 -0.89 -3.81 -9.29
CA ARG A 497 -1.02 -3.04 -10.54
C ARG A 497 -2.20 -3.58 -11.37
N ASN A 498 -2.32 -4.91 -11.43
CA ASN A 498 -3.45 -5.54 -12.08
C ASN A 498 -4.76 -5.19 -11.36
N SER A 499 -5.75 -4.69 -12.11
CA SER A 499 -7.06 -4.27 -11.57
C SER A 499 -8.23 -4.94 -12.31
N VAL A 500 -7.95 -5.90 -13.19
CA VAL A 500 -8.94 -6.51 -14.11
C VAL A 500 -8.96 -8.03 -14.08
N SER A 501 -7.98 -8.70 -13.47
CA SER A 501 -7.93 -10.16 -13.36
C SER A 501 -8.14 -10.61 -11.91
N PRO A 502 -9.25 -11.30 -11.59
CA PRO A 502 -9.59 -11.70 -10.21
C PRO A 502 -8.50 -12.51 -9.49
N LEU A 503 -7.74 -13.34 -10.21
CA LEU A 503 -6.67 -14.18 -9.63
C LEU A 503 -5.29 -13.50 -9.59
N GLU A 504 -5.12 -12.37 -10.27
CA GLU A 504 -3.84 -11.64 -10.33
C GLU A 504 -3.87 -10.32 -9.55
N THR A 505 -5.04 -9.93 -9.05
CA THR A 505 -5.21 -8.76 -8.19
C THR A 505 -5.09 -9.15 -6.72
N TYR A 506 -4.60 -8.25 -5.88
CA TYR A 506 -4.40 -8.46 -4.44
C TYR A 506 -4.31 -7.14 -3.67
N SER A 507 -4.53 -7.24 -2.36
CA SER A 507 -4.12 -6.26 -1.36
C SER A 507 -3.20 -6.95 -0.36
N SER A 508 -2.07 -6.35 -0.01
CA SER A 508 -1.10 -6.99 0.87
C SER A 508 -0.10 -6.01 1.49
N ASP A 509 -0.01 -6.05 2.82
CA ASP A 509 0.95 -5.24 3.58
C ASP A 509 2.36 -5.80 3.61
N ASP A 510 2.57 -6.98 3.00
CA ASP A 510 3.91 -7.56 2.85
C ASP A 510 4.88 -6.58 2.21
N PHE A 511 4.38 -5.71 1.30
CA PHE A 511 5.14 -4.62 0.68
C PHE A 511 5.95 -3.79 1.69
N TYR A 512 5.40 -3.56 2.89
CA TYR A 512 6.05 -2.77 3.92
C TYR A 512 7.18 -3.52 4.65
N GLY A 513 7.31 -4.84 4.42
CA GLY A 513 8.37 -5.69 4.94
C GLY A 513 9.41 -6.10 3.89
N LEU A 514 9.37 -5.59 2.66
CA LEU A 514 10.35 -5.83 1.59
C LEU A 514 11.42 -4.72 1.62
N LEU A 515 12.50 -4.94 2.37
CA LEU A 515 13.40 -3.85 2.79
C LEU A 515 14.81 -3.97 2.20
N ASP A 516 15.14 -5.09 1.54
CA ASP A 516 16.42 -5.28 0.88
C ASP A 516 16.60 -4.35 -0.34
N ASN A 517 17.84 -3.99 -0.64
CA ASN A 517 18.14 -2.97 -1.66
C ASN A 517 17.66 -3.36 -3.08
N ASN A 518 17.61 -4.66 -3.38
CA ASN A 518 17.19 -5.21 -4.67
C ASN A 518 15.68 -5.53 -4.74
N GLU A 519 14.91 -5.19 -3.71
CA GLU A 519 13.46 -5.43 -3.60
C GLU A 519 12.63 -4.17 -3.89
N GLY A 520 11.30 -4.31 -3.78
CA GLY A 520 10.34 -3.22 -3.70
C GLY A 520 9.63 -2.90 -5.00
N GLU A 521 10.07 -3.40 -6.16
CA GLU A 521 9.35 -3.18 -7.44
C GLU A 521 8.03 -3.97 -7.49
N TRP A 522 8.01 -5.15 -6.85
CA TRP A 522 6.84 -5.99 -6.57
C TRP A 522 5.80 -6.11 -7.69
N ARG A 523 6.27 -6.40 -8.91
CA ARG A 523 5.40 -6.67 -10.09
C ARG A 523 4.70 -8.02 -9.97
N GLU A 524 3.55 -8.13 -10.63
CA GLU A 524 2.82 -9.38 -10.87
C GLU A 524 3.59 -10.19 -11.91
N CYS A 525 4.51 -11.05 -11.48
CA CYS A 525 5.23 -11.96 -12.35
C CYS A 525 5.65 -13.23 -11.60
N PHE A 526 5.67 -14.37 -12.31
CA PHE A 526 5.93 -15.68 -11.72
C PHE A 526 7.33 -15.80 -11.08
N SER A 527 8.32 -15.07 -11.59
CA SER A 527 9.72 -15.08 -11.11
C SER A 527 10.08 -13.86 -10.24
N CYS A 528 9.11 -13.04 -9.85
CA CYS A 528 9.32 -11.81 -9.07
C CYS A 528 9.05 -12.09 -7.59
N ASN A 529 9.87 -12.96 -7.01
CA ASN A 529 9.76 -13.36 -5.62
C ASN A 529 10.65 -12.47 -4.76
N GLU A 530 10.07 -11.93 -3.70
CA GLU A 530 10.73 -11.10 -2.68
C GLU A 530 10.33 -11.68 -1.33
N THR A 531 11.20 -11.58 -0.33
CA THR A 531 11.02 -12.20 0.98
C THR A 531 10.85 -11.15 2.05
N LEU A 532 10.01 -11.42 3.04
CA LEU A 532 9.82 -10.51 4.15
C LEU A 532 11.05 -10.46 5.04
N ASP A 533 11.62 -9.26 5.22
CA ASP A 533 12.69 -8.96 6.17
C ASP A 533 12.19 -8.89 7.62
N ILE A 534 11.01 -8.30 7.78
CA ILE A 534 10.34 -8.06 9.06
C ILE A 534 8.92 -8.62 9.00
N ALA A 535 8.34 -8.90 10.17
CA ALA A 535 6.94 -9.29 10.25
C ALA A 535 6.03 -8.07 10.03
N VAL A 536 4.93 -8.25 9.30
CA VAL A 536 3.91 -7.23 9.11
C VAL A 536 2.55 -7.80 9.50
N GLY A 537 1.82 -7.05 10.33
CA GLY A 537 0.43 -7.36 10.69
C GLY A 537 -0.45 -6.12 10.60
N ARG A 538 -1.76 -6.31 10.41
CA ARG A 538 -2.73 -5.20 10.35
C ARG A 538 -3.88 -5.39 11.34
N LEU A 539 -4.26 -4.30 11.99
CA LEU A 539 -5.57 -4.16 12.63
C LEU A 539 -6.44 -3.21 11.79
N PRO A 540 -7.45 -3.71 11.05
CA PRO A 540 -8.22 -2.92 10.06
C PRO A 540 -9.28 -2.02 10.71
N ILE A 541 -8.85 -1.18 11.66
CA ILE A 541 -9.70 -0.35 12.50
C ILE A 541 -10.29 0.83 11.71
N ARG A 542 -11.60 1.04 11.83
CA ARG A 542 -12.31 2.14 11.18
C ARG A 542 -12.55 3.35 12.08
N GLU A 543 -12.53 3.19 13.39
CA GLU A 543 -12.87 4.25 14.34
C GLU A 543 -12.28 3.98 15.73
N ALA A 544 -12.22 5.01 16.57
CA ALA A 544 -11.59 4.94 17.90
C ALA A 544 -12.19 3.86 18.82
N GLU A 545 -13.49 3.61 18.77
CA GLU A 545 -14.14 2.57 19.57
C GLU A 545 -13.64 1.17 19.20
N GLN A 546 -13.50 0.89 17.90
CA GLN A 546 -12.94 -0.38 17.43
C GLN A 546 -11.46 -0.54 17.83
N ALA A 547 -10.68 0.55 17.83
CA ALA A 547 -9.32 0.52 18.34
C ALA A 547 -9.28 0.13 19.82
N LYS A 548 -10.12 0.79 20.64
CA LYS A 548 -10.22 0.48 22.06
C LYS A 548 -10.58 -1.00 22.28
N ASN A 549 -11.57 -1.51 21.55
CA ASN A 549 -12.04 -2.89 21.67
C ASN A 549 -10.94 -3.92 21.40
N ILE A 550 -10.21 -3.79 20.29
CA ILE A 550 -9.15 -4.75 19.97
C ILE A 550 -7.95 -4.62 20.91
N VAL A 551 -7.61 -3.41 21.35
CA VAL A 551 -6.54 -3.20 22.34
C VAL A 551 -6.93 -3.80 23.70
N ASP A 552 -8.18 -3.63 24.13
CA ASP A 552 -8.68 -4.27 25.36
C ASP A 552 -8.61 -5.79 25.24
N LYS A 553 -9.03 -6.39 24.11
CA LYS A 553 -8.91 -7.83 23.88
C LYS A 553 -7.47 -8.33 23.92
N ILE A 554 -6.52 -7.60 23.32
CA ILE A 554 -5.09 -7.96 23.36
C ILE A 554 -4.55 -7.93 24.79
N ILE A 555 -4.83 -6.86 25.54
CA ILE A 555 -4.38 -6.72 26.93
C ILE A 555 -5.00 -7.83 27.78
N ASP A 556 -6.30 -8.08 27.63
CA ASP A 556 -7.01 -9.11 28.38
C ASP A 556 -6.46 -10.51 28.10
N TYR A 557 -6.24 -10.85 26.83
CA TYR A 557 -5.68 -12.12 26.39
C TYR A 557 -4.32 -12.44 27.02
N GLU A 558 -3.50 -11.42 27.27
CA GLU A 558 -2.13 -11.57 27.76
C GLU A 558 -2.01 -11.42 29.29
N THR A 559 -3.02 -10.85 29.95
CA THR A 559 -2.91 -10.47 31.37
C THR A 559 -3.93 -11.12 32.30
N LYS A 560 -5.05 -11.63 31.79
CA LYS A 560 -6.10 -12.24 32.64
C LYS A 560 -5.76 -13.70 32.96
N PRO A 561 -5.47 -14.05 34.24
CA PRO A 561 -5.15 -15.42 34.63
C PRO A 561 -6.30 -16.40 34.40
N ASP A 562 -7.55 -15.94 34.58
CA ASP A 562 -8.76 -16.76 34.42
C ASP A 562 -9.03 -17.20 32.98
N LEU A 563 -8.26 -16.68 32.01
CA LEU A 563 -8.31 -17.12 30.62
C LEU A 563 -7.36 -18.29 30.34
N GLN A 564 -6.58 -18.79 31.31
CA GLN A 564 -5.73 -19.97 31.12
C GLN A 564 -6.54 -21.28 31.24
N GLY A 565 -6.16 -22.31 30.48
CA GLY A 565 -6.81 -23.63 30.55
C GLY A 565 -6.50 -24.55 29.37
N SER A 566 -7.14 -25.72 29.33
CA SER A 566 -6.89 -26.76 28.31
C SER A 566 -7.14 -26.34 26.86
N TRP A 567 -7.91 -25.27 26.63
CA TRP A 567 -8.12 -24.70 25.29
C TRP A 567 -6.81 -24.27 24.62
N GLN A 568 -5.79 -23.89 25.38
CA GLN A 568 -4.46 -23.48 24.91
C GLN A 568 -3.69 -24.62 24.22
N ASN A 569 -4.07 -25.87 24.48
CA ASN A 569 -3.49 -27.06 23.84
C ASN A 569 -4.39 -27.58 22.70
N ARG A 570 -5.48 -26.91 22.35
CA ARG A 570 -6.47 -27.43 21.41
C ARG A 570 -6.45 -26.68 20.09
N ILE A 571 -6.44 -27.42 18.98
CA ILE A 571 -6.59 -26.89 17.62
C ILE A 571 -7.80 -27.54 16.96
N ALA A 572 -8.76 -26.75 16.51
CA ALA A 572 -9.93 -27.26 15.77
C ALA A 572 -9.70 -27.13 14.26
N PHE A 573 -9.80 -28.24 13.54
CA PHE A 573 -9.69 -28.32 12.09
C PHE A 573 -11.08 -28.49 11.47
N VAL A 574 -11.57 -27.45 10.82
CA VAL A 574 -12.85 -27.41 10.13
C VAL A 574 -12.60 -27.59 8.62
N ALA A 575 -13.27 -28.54 7.99
CA ALA A 575 -13.09 -28.83 6.57
C ALA A 575 -14.41 -28.88 5.81
N ASP A 576 -14.44 -28.20 4.68
CA ASP A 576 -15.50 -28.24 3.68
C ASP A 576 -15.64 -29.65 3.07
N ASP A 577 -16.80 -29.96 2.48
CA ASP A 577 -17.15 -31.30 2.03
C ASP A 577 -17.15 -31.52 0.51
N GLY A 578 -16.85 -30.48 -0.27
CA GLY A 578 -16.71 -30.51 -1.73
C GLY A 578 -15.39 -31.11 -2.29
N ASP A 579 -15.25 -31.03 -3.62
CA ASP A 579 -14.00 -31.28 -4.36
C ASP A 579 -13.30 -32.64 -4.13
N PHE A 580 -14.05 -33.74 -4.15
CA PHE A 580 -13.48 -35.10 -4.02
C PHE A 580 -12.66 -35.31 -2.73
N ASN A 581 -13.14 -34.73 -1.62
CA ASN A 581 -12.54 -34.76 -0.28
C ASN A 581 -11.18 -34.09 -0.12
N VAL A 582 -10.78 -33.21 -1.05
CA VAL A 582 -9.46 -32.58 -0.97
C VAL A 582 -9.30 -31.77 0.32
N HIS A 583 -10.34 -31.08 0.76
CA HIS A 583 -10.32 -30.22 1.96
C HIS A 583 -10.20 -31.04 3.25
N GLN A 584 -10.97 -32.13 3.37
CA GLN A 584 -10.87 -33.05 4.51
C GLN A 584 -9.52 -33.76 4.54
N ALA A 585 -8.99 -34.18 3.39
CA ALA A 585 -7.66 -34.79 3.31
C ALA A 585 -6.55 -33.83 3.76
N GLN A 586 -6.62 -32.58 3.32
CA GLN A 586 -5.69 -31.53 3.71
C GLN A 586 -5.78 -31.22 5.21
N ALA A 587 -7.00 -31.03 5.73
CA ALA A 587 -7.22 -30.81 7.16
C ALA A 587 -6.74 -31.98 8.02
N ASP A 588 -6.94 -33.23 7.58
CA ASP A 588 -6.48 -34.43 8.28
C ASP A 588 -4.95 -34.51 8.37
N LEU A 589 -4.25 -34.15 7.28
CA LEU A 589 -2.79 -34.08 7.25
C LEU A 589 -2.25 -33.02 8.22
N LEU A 590 -2.86 -31.83 8.25
CA LEU A 590 -2.44 -30.76 9.16
C LEU A 590 -2.76 -31.10 10.61
N ALA A 591 -3.90 -31.75 10.88
CA ALA A 591 -4.23 -32.26 12.20
C ALA A 591 -3.19 -33.29 12.68
N ALA A 592 -2.81 -34.25 11.82
CA ALA A 592 -1.79 -35.23 12.14
C ALA A 592 -0.42 -34.58 12.43
N GLN A 593 -0.05 -33.52 11.69
CA GLN A 593 1.17 -32.75 11.95
C GLN A 593 1.09 -32.02 13.30
N ALA A 594 -0.04 -31.41 13.61
CA ALA A 594 -0.25 -30.72 14.88
C ALA A 594 -0.31 -31.67 16.09
N GLU A 595 -0.55 -32.97 15.89
CA GLU A 595 -0.60 -33.98 16.96
C GLU A 595 0.69 -34.82 17.07
N ASP A 596 1.74 -34.54 16.29
CA ASP A 596 3.00 -35.29 16.39
C ASP A 596 3.67 -35.04 17.75
N ILE A 597 3.60 -36.03 18.62
CA ILE A 597 4.10 -35.99 20.01
C ILE A 597 5.59 -35.66 20.13
N ASN A 598 6.39 -35.86 19.08
CA ASN A 598 7.83 -35.53 19.12
C ASN A 598 8.09 -34.05 18.89
N THR A 599 7.13 -33.34 18.26
CA THR A 599 7.32 -31.98 17.77
C THR A 599 6.24 -31.01 18.25
N SER A 600 5.16 -31.50 18.85
CA SER A 600 3.98 -30.73 19.22
C SER A 600 3.45 -31.05 20.64
N VAL A 601 2.68 -30.11 21.16
CA VAL A 601 1.96 -30.19 22.46
C VAL A 601 0.45 -30.06 22.29
N PHE A 602 -0.03 -30.04 21.05
CA PHE A 602 -1.42 -29.76 20.71
C PHE A 602 -2.25 -31.03 20.46
N ASN A 603 -3.55 -30.94 20.76
CA ASN A 603 -4.56 -31.93 20.45
C ASN A 603 -5.46 -31.39 19.33
N ALA A 604 -5.72 -32.19 18.30
CA ALA A 604 -6.59 -31.81 17.19
C ALA A 604 -8.03 -32.24 17.45
N ALA A 605 -8.97 -31.35 17.14
CA ALA A 605 -10.38 -31.67 17.03
C ALA A 605 -10.80 -31.53 15.57
N LYS A 606 -11.28 -32.61 14.94
CA LYS A 606 -11.66 -32.61 13.52
C LYS A 606 -13.16 -32.37 13.38
N ILE A 607 -13.54 -31.35 12.62
CA ILE A 607 -14.92 -30.93 12.35
C ILE A 607 -15.09 -30.89 10.84
N TYR A 608 -15.30 -32.05 10.23
CA TYR A 608 -15.57 -32.14 8.79
C TYR A 608 -17.06 -31.96 8.56
N ILE A 609 -17.46 -31.03 7.67
CA ILE A 609 -18.88 -30.70 7.44
C ILE A 609 -19.67 -31.96 7.04
N ASP A 610 -19.07 -32.83 6.23
CA ASP A 610 -19.61 -34.13 5.81
C ASP A 610 -19.82 -35.15 6.95
N ASN A 611 -19.47 -34.83 8.20
CA ASN A 611 -19.87 -35.64 9.36
C ASN A 611 -21.31 -35.36 9.81
N TYR A 612 -21.92 -34.29 9.31
CA TYR A 612 -23.20 -33.75 9.77
C TYR A 612 -24.20 -33.72 8.62
N ASN A 613 -25.46 -34.07 8.88
CA ASN A 613 -26.46 -34.17 7.83
C ASN A 613 -26.72 -32.81 7.18
N GLN A 614 -26.73 -32.79 5.85
CA GLN A 614 -27.19 -31.62 5.11
C GLN A 614 -28.70 -31.63 4.87
N ILE A 615 -29.32 -30.45 4.97
CA ILE A 615 -30.75 -30.24 4.73
C ILE A 615 -30.93 -29.30 3.55
N SER A 616 -31.57 -29.78 2.49
CA SER A 616 -31.91 -28.96 1.31
C SER A 616 -33.04 -27.97 1.62
N ARG A 617 -32.82 -26.69 1.29
CA ARG A 617 -33.84 -25.61 1.34
C ARG A 617 -33.87 -24.87 0.01
N PRO A 618 -34.96 -24.12 -0.30
CA PRO A 618 -35.03 -23.30 -1.52
C PRO A 618 -33.89 -22.28 -1.67
N ALA A 619 -33.24 -21.89 -0.58
CA ALA A 619 -32.14 -20.93 -0.54
C ALA A 619 -30.74 -21.59 -0.56
N GLY A 620 -30.64 -22.91 -0.70
CA GLY A 620 -29.40 -23.69 -0.62
C GLY A 620 -29.46 -24.81 0.42
N GLN A 621 -28.44 -25.67 0.45
CA GLN A 621 -28.23 -26.62 1.54
C GLN A 621 -27.78 -25.88 2.81
N ILE A 622 -28.06 -26.47 3.97
CA ILE A 622 -27.54 -26.03 5.26
C ILE A 622 -27.12 -27.26 6.07
N SER A 623 -26.19 -27.09 7.02
CA SER A 623 -25.77 -28.16 7.93
C SER A 623 -25.85 -27.69 9.39
N PRO A 624 -27.05 -27.72 10.02
CA PRO A 624 -27.26 -27.14 11.35
C PRO A 624 -26.38 -27.75 12.45
N ASP A 625 -26.14 -29.06 12.40
CA ASP A 625 -25.29 -29.72 13.40
C ASP A 625 -23.81 -29.36 13.20
N ALA A 626 -23.38 -29.04 11.97
CA ALA A 626 -22.05 -28.48 11.71
C ALA A 626 -21.92 -27.05 12.26
N ASN A 627 -22.95 -26.20 12.09
CA ASN A 627 -22.99 -24.87 12.73
C ASN A 627 -22.80 -25.01 14.26
N VAL A 628 -23.57 -25.89 14.89
CA VAL A 628 -23.47 -26.14 16.34
C VAL A 628 -22.09 -26.68 16.73
N ALA A 629 -21.48 -27.56 15.94
CA ALA A 629 -20.15 -28.07 16.21
C ALA A 629 -19.07 -26.96 16.16
N ILE A 630 -19.18 -26.04 15.20
CA ILE A 630 -18.30 -24.88 15.08
C ILE A 630 -18.52 -23.91 16.25
N GLU A 631 -19.77 -23.62 16.61
CA GLU A 631 -20.11 -22.78 17.78
C GLU A 631 -19.48 -23.35 19.05
N ASN A 632 -19.63 -24.66 19.27
CA ASN A 632 -19.02 -25.38 20.39
C ASN A 632 -17.49 -25.33 20.39
N ALA A 633 -16.84 -25.16 19.24
CA ALA A 633 -15.38 -24.98 19.19
C ALA A 633 -14.96 -23.62 19.75
N PHE A 634 -15.75 -22.57 19.52
CA PHE A 634 -15.56 -21.26 20.15
C PHE A 634 -15.92 -21.29 21.64
N ASP A 635 -17.07 -21.86 21.99
CA ASP A 635 -17.57 -21.85 23.37
C ASP A 635 -16.70 -22.66 24.34
N LYS A 636 -16.18 -23.81 23.90
CA LYS A 636 -15.25 -24.63 24.69
C LYS A 636 -13.81 -24.08 24.69
N GLY A 637 -13.53 -23.11 23.82
CA GLY A 637 -12.19 -22.60 23.55
C GLY A 637 -11.35 -23.54 22.67
N ALA A 638 -10.52 -22.91 21.84
CA ALA A 638 -9.42 -23.51 21.10
C ALA A 638 -8.33 -22.44 20.89
N LEU A 639 -7.06 -22.83 20.93
CA LEU A 639 -5.96 -21.91 20.63
C LEU A 639 -6.04 -21.42 19.19
N ILE A 640 -6.26 -22.38 18.28
CA ILE A 640 -6.41 -22.13 16.84
C ILE A 640 -7.68 -22.81 16.35
N ILE A 641 -8.44 -22.11 15.49
CA ILE A 641 -9.46 -22.72 14.65
C ILE A 641 -9.03 -22.53 13.20
N ASN A 642 -8.79 -23.64 12.51
CA ASN A 642 -8.31 -23.69 11.14
C ASN A 642 -9.45 -24.13 10.22
N TYR A 643 -9.80 -23.30 9.24
CA TYR A 643 -10.80 -23.63 8.23
C TYR A 643 -10.13 -23.83 6.87
N THR A 644 -10.39 -24.96 6.21
CA THR A 644 -9.96 -25.25 4.83
C THR A 644 -11.17 -25.57 3.97
N GLY A 645 -11.41 -24.79 2.92
CA GLY A 645 -12.59 -24.96 2.08
C GLY A 645 -13.02 -23.73 1.29
N HIS A 646 -14.21 -23.79 0.69
CA HIS A 646 -14.82 -22.67 0.00
C HIS A 646 -15.32 -21.59 0.96
N GLY A 647 -15.49 -20.38 0.45
CA GLY A 647 -15.94 -19.25 1.24
C GLY A 647 -16.04 -18.00 0.39
N ASN A 648 -16.50 -16.94 1.02
CA ASN A 648 -16.54 -15.59 0.48
C ASN A 648 -16.35 -14.57 1.62
N GLU A 649 -16.59 -13.31 1.33
CA GLU A 649 -16.44 -12.21 2.30
C GLU A 649 -17.35 -12.32 3.53
N TYR A 650 -18.38 -13.17 3.51
CA TYR A 650 -19.44 -13.20 4.53
C TYR A 650 -19.57 -14.56 5.26
N GLN A 651 -19.07 -15.66 4.69
CA GLN A 651 -19.33 -17.00 5.22
C GLN A 651 -18.28 -18.06 4.82
N TRP A 652 -18.27 -19.16 5.57
CA TRP A 652 -17.63 -20.44 5.23
C TRP A 652 -18.60 -21.41 4.56
N ALA A 653 -18.11 -22.09 3.52
CA ALA A 653 -18.78 -23.11 2.72
C ALA A 653 -20.06 -22.62 2.02
N GLN A 654 -20.69 -23.46 1.20
CA GLN A 654 -21.95 -23.11 0.54
C GLN A 654 -23.12 -23.18 1.51
N GLU A 655 -23.03 -24.08 2.50
CA GLU A 655 -24.02 -24.41 3.53
C GLU A 655 -24.14 -23.34 4.61
N LYS A 656 -23.28 -22.31 4.56
CA LYS A 656 -23.21 -21.20 5.54
C LYS A 656 -22.94 -21.69 6.96
N VAL A 657 -21.97 -22.59 7.12
CA VAL A 657 -21.66 -23.21 8.41
C VAL A 657 -21.05 -22.24 9.43
N PHE A 658 -20.56 -21.09 8.96
CA PHE A 658 -20.09 -19.99 9.79
C PHE A 658 -20.28 -18.67 9.03
N ASP A 659 -21.25 -17.85 9.43
CA ASP A 659 -21.60 -16.60 8.76
C ASP A 659 -21.59 -15.40 9.73
N GLU A 660 -21.85 -14.20 9.20
CA GLU A 660 -21.86 -12.97 9.98
C GLU A 660 -22.87 -13.00 11.15
N LEU A 661 -24.04 -13.63 10.99
CA LEU A 661 -25.03 -13.72 12.07
C LEU A 661 -24.49 -14.55 13.23
N MET A 662 -23.92 -15.72 12.92
CA MET A 662 -23.28 -16.58 13.91
C MET A 662 -22.12 -15.87 14.62
N ILE A 663 -21.27 -15.14 13.87
CA ILE A 663 -20.20 -14.30 14.43
C ILE A 663 -20.75 -13.27 15.43
N LEU A 664 -21.90 -12.66 15.11
CA LEU A 664 -22.51 -11.66 15.97
C LEU A 664 -23.14 -12.25 17.25
N ASP A 665 -23.43 -13.54 17.27
CA ASP A 665 -23.99 -14.22 18.43
C ASP A 665 -22.93 -14.79 19.39
N LEU A 666 -21.71 -15.05 18.91
CA LEU A 666 -20.59 -15.57 19.73
C LEU A 666 -20.41 -14.83 21.07
N LYS A 667 -20.19 -15.61 22.14
CA LYS A 667 -19.95 -15.16 23.53
C LYS A 667 -18.64 -15.72 24.13
N ASN A 668 -17.72 -16.19 23.30
CA ASN A 668 -16.47 -16.81 23.74
C ASN A 668 -15.48 -15.78 24.32
N GLU A 669 -15.05 -15.97 25.57
CA GLU A 669 -14.01 -15.13 26.19
C GLU A 669 -12.60 -15.64 25.88
N GLN A 670 -12.46 -16.93 25.56
CA GLN A 670 -11.23 -17.52 25.04
C GLN A 670 -11.18 -17.23 23.54
N LEU A 671 -10.23 -16.38 23.14
CA LEU A 671 -10.16 -15.84 21.80
C LEU A 671 -9.23 -16.70 20.92
N PRO A 672 -9.75 -17.59 20.06
CA PRO A 672 -8.91 -18.34 19.14
C PRO A 672 -8.19 -17.42 18.16
N PHE A 673 -7.05 -17.89 17.66
CA PHE A 673 -6.46 -17.38 16.43
C PHE A 673 -7.03 -18.15 15.24
N LEU A 674 -7.50 -17.46 14.20
CA LEU A 674 -8.04 -18.15 13.02
C LEU A 674 -6.99 -18.32 11.94
N VAL A 675 -7.05 -19.46 11.26
CA VAL A 675 -6.35 -19.67 9.99
C VAL A 675 -7.40 -20.06 8.97
N THR A 676 -7.68 -19.17 8.02
CA THR A 676 -8.74 -19.38 7.03
C THR A 676 -8.12 -19.57 5.65
N ALA A 677 -8.00 -20.82 5.23
CA ALA A 677 -7.50 -21.24 3.94
C ALA A 677 -8.68 -21.31 2.95
N THR A 678 -9.27 -20.16 2.66
CA THR A 678 -10.49 -19.99 1.86
C THR A 678 -10.43 -18.73 0.99
N CYS A 679 -11.42 -18.47 0.13
CA CYS A 679 -11.47 -17.27 -0.71
C CYS A 679 -12.09 -16.07 0.04
N GLU A 680 -11.46 -14.90 -0.06
CA GLU A 680 -12.01 -13.55 0.24
C GLU A 680 -12.56 -13.30 1.66
N PHE A 681 -12.48 -14.26 2.59
CA PHE A 681 -12.97 -14.10 3.96
C PHE A 681 -12.34 -12.90 4.68
N GLY A 682 -11.12 -12.53 4.29
CA GLY A 682 -10.32 -11.43 4.79
C GLY A 682 -10.20 -10.24 3.85
N ARG A 683 -11.20 -9.99 2.98
CA ARG A 683 -11.25 -8.83 2.06
C ARG A 683 -11.39 -7.48 2.79
N HIS A 684 -10.37 -7.14 3.57
CA HIS A 684 -10.34 -6.02 4.50
C HIS A 684 -10.09 -4.65 3.84
N ASP A 685 -9.77 -4.63 2.54
CA ASP A 685 -9.49 -3.43 1.77
C ASP A 685 -10.69 -2.93 0.94
N ASP A 686 -11.83 -3.62 0.98
CA ASP A 686 -13.05 -3.15 0.32
C ASP A 686 -13.68 -1.98 1.09
N VAL A 687 -14.16 -0.99 0.32
CA VAL A 687 -14.79 0.22 0.84
C VAL A 687 -16.21 -0.06 1.34
N GLN A 688 -16.94 -0.89 0.60
CA GLN A 688 -18.39 -1.10 0.77
C GLN A 688 -18.70 -2.42 1.50
N VAL A 689 -17.80 -3.40 1.39
CA VAL A 689 -17.93 -4.67 2.08
C VAL A 689 -17.14 -4.63 3.38
N ARG A 690 -17.80 -5.02 4.47
CA ARG A 690 -17.12 -5.38 5.71
C ARG A 690 -16.98 -6.89 5.71
N SER A 691 -15.76 -7.39 5.59
CA SER A 691 -15.50 -8.83 5.57
C SER A 691 -15.79 -9.46 6.92
N ALA A 692 -16.20 -10.73 6.93
CA ALA A 692 -16.46 -11.50 8.14
C ALA A 692 -15.22 -11.55 9.05
N ALA A 693 -14.00 -11.55 8.49
CA ALA A 693 -12.77 -11.39 9.25
C ALA A 693 -12.69 -10.05 10.02
N GLU A 694 -13.06 -8.92 9.40
CA GLU A 694 -13.13 -7.63 10.09
C GLU A 694 -14.24 -7.61 11.15
N VAL A 695 -15.38 -8.26 10.89
CA VAL A 695 -16.49 -8.34 11.86
C VAL A 695 -16.00 -9.08 13.10
N ILE A 696 -15.50 -10.31 12.96
CA ILE A 696 -15.12 -11.16 14.10
C ILE A 696 -13.91 -10.63 14.87
N LEU A 697 -12.94 -10.02 14.17
CA LEU A 697 -11.74 -9.45 14.80
C LEU A 697 -12.07 -8.21 15.64
N LEU A 698 -12.97 -7.34 15.19
CA LEU A 698 -13.24 -6.05 15.84
C LEU A 698 -14.45 -6.09 16.80
N ARG A 699 -14.97 -7.27 17.10
CA ARG A 699 -15.93 -7.49 18.19
C ARG A 699 -15.37 -6.95 19.50
N GLU A 700 -16.24 -6.35 20.32
CA GLU A 700 -15.87 -5.71 21.58
C GLU A 700 -15.14 -6.65 22.54
N LYS A 701 -15.77 -7.78 22.89
CA LYS A 701 -15.25 -8.73 23.89
C LYS A 701 -15.00 -10.14 23.36
N TYR A 702 -15.75 -10.54 22.34
CA TYR A 702 -15.81 -11.92 21.85
C TYR A 702 -15.13 -12.07 20.47
N GLY A 703 -15.23 -13.25 19.87
CA GLY A 703 -14.69 -13.52 18.54
C GLY A 703 -13.26 -14.02 18.62
N VAL A 704 -12.31 -13.31 18.00
CA VAL A 704 -10.94 -13.83 17.80
C VAL A 704 -9.89 -12.81 18.21
N ILE A 705 -8.66 -13.30 18.43
CA ILE A 705 -7.51 -12.46 18.78
C ILE A 705 -6.72 -12.01 17.54
N GLY A 706 -6.81 -12.77 16.45
CA GLY A 706 -6.15 -12.48 15.18
C GLY A 706 -6.45 -13.57 14.15
N LEU A 707 -6.10 -13.31 12.89
CA LEU A 707 -6.31 -14.24 11.79
C LEU A 707 -5.16 -14.23 10.79
N VAL A 708 -4.84 -15.38 10.21
CA VAL A 708 -4.23 -15.48 8.87
C VAL A 708 -5.35 -15.77 7.87
N THR A 709 -5.54 -14.89 6.89
CA THR A 709 -6.69 -14.94 5.98
C THR A 709 -6.34 -14.40 4.60
N THR A 710 -7.27 -14.50 3.65
CA THR A 710 -7.07 -14.12 2.24
C THR A 710 -7.89 -12.91 1.84
N ALA A 711 -7.29 -12.02 1.04
CA ALA A 711 -7.98 -10.83 0.54
C ALA A 711 -8.74 -11.09 -0.77
N ARG A 712 -8.36 -12.09 -1.56
CA ARG A 712 -8.86 -12.37 -2.93
C ARG A 712 -9.07 -13.87 -3.16
N PRO A 713 -9.67 -14.27 -4.30
CA PRO A 713 -9.81 -15.68 -4.65
C PRO A 713 -8.44 -16.36 -4.77
N VAL A 714 -8.38 -17.61 -4.31
CA VAL A 714 -7.17 -18.44 -4.20
C VAL A 714 -7.51 -19.89 -4.57
N ASN A 715 -6.48 -20.67 -4.91
CA ASN A 715 -6.65 -22.08 -5.24
C ASN A 715 -6.46 -22.97 -3.99
N SER A 716 -7.14 -24.12 -3.95
CA SER A 716 -7.02 -25.08 -2.83
C SER A 716 -5.60 -25.61 -2.62
N SER A 717 -4.82 -25.80 -3.70
CA SER A 717 -3.41 -26.21 -3.59
C SER A 717 -2.55 -25.13 -2.92
N THR A 718 -2.69 -23.87 -3.33
CA THR A 718 -1.94 -22.76 -2.74
C THR A 718 -2.32 -22.50 -1.29
N ASN A 719 -3.60 -22.73 -0.96
CA ASN A 719 -4.12 -22.68 0.40
C ASN A 719 -3.43 -23.72 1.29
N PHE A 720 -3.34 -24.96 0.82
CA PHE A 720 -2.69 -26.02 1.57
C PHE A 720 -1.19 -25.80 1.76
N ASP A 721 -0.47 -25.38 0.72
CA ASP A 721 0.97 -25.12 0.82
C ASP A 721 1.29 -24.06 1.88
N LEU A 722 0.48 -22.98 1.94
CA LEU A 722 0.63 -21.95 2.95
C LEU A 722 0.22 -22.43 4.34
N ASN A 723 -0.89 -23.15 4.45
CA ASN A 723 -1.39 -23.67 5.73
C ASN A 723 -0.37 -24.65 6.34
N LYS A 724 0.22 -25.52 5.51
CA LYS A 724 1.31 -26.41 5.90
C LYS A 724 2.53 -25.63 6.39
N ALA A 725 3.00 -24.64 5.64
CA ALA A 725 4.11 -23.80 6.06
C ALA A 725 3.82 -23.03 7.37
N PHE A 726 2.57 -22.66 7.61
CA PHE A 726 2.13 -22.05 8.87
C PHE A 726 2.33 -23.00 10.05
N TYR A 727 1.90 -24.26 9.95
CA TYR A 727 2.12 -25.22 11.04
C TYR A 727 3.60 -25.61 11.20
N GLU A 728 4.35 -25.70 10.10
CA GLU A 728 5.81 -25.89 10.17
C GLU A 728 6.50 -24.73 10.92
N ALA A 729 6.05 -23.49 10.70
CA ALA A 729 6.54 -22.33 11.42
C ALA A 729 6.02 -22.28 12.87
N LEU A 730 4.76 -22.62 13.11
CA LEU A 730 4.11 -22.62 14.43
C LEU A 730 4.85 -23.52 15.43
N LEU A 731 5.31 -24.68 14.97
CA LEU A 731 5.99 -25.68 15.81
C LEU A 731 7.47 -25.37 16.06
N GLN A 732 8.05 -24.39 15.36
CA GLN A 732 9.43 -23.97 15.59
C GLN A 732 9.54 -23.14 16.87
N ARG A 733 10.61 -23.41 17.63
CA ARG A 733 10.96 -22.69 18.86
C ARG A 733 12.25 -21.92 18.67
N GLU A 734 12.32 -20.72 19.23
CA GLU A 734 13.56 -19.96 19.37
C GLU A 734 13.98 -19.94 20.84
N ASN A 735 15.20 -20.38 21.13
CA ASN A 735 15.72 -20.53 22.51
C ASN A 735 14.77 -21.28 23.45
N GLY A 736 14.04 -22.28 22.93
CA GLY A 736 13.09 -23.10 23.69
C GLY A 736 11.68 -22.50 23.85
N THR A 737 11.46 -21.25 23.40
CA THR A 737 10.19 -20.53 23.48
C THR A 737 9.47 -20.48 22.13
N PHE A 738 8.13 -20.42 22.18
CA PHE A 738 7.33 -20.17 20.99
C PHE A 738 7.51 -18.74 20.49
N ARG A 739 7.48 -18.57 19.17
CA ARG A 739 7.73 -17.30 18.47
C ARG A 739 6.49 -16.41 18.45
N THR A 740 6.66 -15.14 18.09
CA THR A 740 5.49 -14.25 17.91
C THR A 740 4.69 -14.68 16.68
N VAL A 741 3.41 -14.30 16.63
CA VAL A 741 2.55 -14.55 15.47
C VAL A 741 3.13 -13.92 14.19
N GLY A 742 3.76 -12.75 14.31
CA GLY A 742 4.40 -12.10 13.18
C GLY A 742 5.59 -12.88 12.64
N GLU A 743 6.44 -13.43 13.51
CA GLU A 743 7.58 -14.27 13.09
C GLU A 743 7.10 -15.57 12.43
N ILE A 744 6.08 -16.20 13.01
CA ILE A 744 5.43 -17.38 12.42
C ILE A 744 4.91 -17.03 11.02
N PHE A 745 4.18 -15.92 10.86
CA PHE A 745 3.63 -15.51 9.57
C PHE A 745 4.72 -15.13 8.56
N LYS A 746 5.76 -14.41 8.97
CA LYS A 746 6.89 -14.05 8.11
C LYS A 746 7.54 -15.31 7.51
N ASP A 747 7.82 -16.30 8.35
CA ASP A 747 8.44 -17.55 7.91
C ASP A 747 7.47 -18.41 7.10
N THR A 748 6.18 -18.38 7.42
CA THR A 748 5.12 -18.98 6.58
C THR A 748 5.19 -18.43 5.16
N LYS A 749 5.29 -17.12 5.02
CA LYS A 749 5.29 -16.43 3.72
C LYS A 749 6.57 -16.71 2.94
N ASN A 750 7.71 -16.72 3.62
CA ASN A 750 9.02 -16.95 3.00
C ASN A 750 9.26 -18.41 2.62
N ASN A 751 8.61 -19.37 3.29
CA ASN A 751 8.83 -20.81 3.08
C ASN A 751 7.66 -21.56 2.41
N SER A 752 6.60 -20.86 1.99
CA SER A 752 5.44 -21.46 1.30
C SER A 752 5.50 -21.32 -0.23
N THR A 753 4.38 -21.02 -0.87
CA THR A 753 4.29 -20.70 -2.30
C THR A 753 4.77 -19.28 -2.57
N SER A 754 4.95 -18.91 -3.84
CA SER A 754 5.43 -17.59 -4.25
C SER A 754 4.50 -16.91 -5.27
N GLY A 755 4.73 -15.63 -5.55
CA GLY A 755 3.89 -14.86 -6.47
C GLY A 755 2.54 -14.42 -5.88
N VAL A 756 1.57 -14.06 -6.75
CA VAL A 756 0.29 -13.42 -6.33
C VAL A 756 -0.48 -14.27 -5.31
N ALA A 757 -0.51 -15.58 -5.49
CA ALA A 757 -1.20 -16.48 -4.57
C ALA A 757 -0.68 -16.36 -3.13
N ASN A 758 0.64 -16.23 -2.95
CA ASN A 758 1.23 -15.95 -1.65
C ASN A 758 0.80 -14.57 -1.15
N ARG A 759 0.92 -13.52 -1.96
CA ARG A 759 0.62 -12.12 -1.60
C ARG A 759 -0.81 -11.92 -1.11
N ASN A 760 -1.77 -12.73 -1.56
CA ASN A 760 -3.17 -12.65 -1.14
C ASN A 760 -3.42 -12.97 0.34
N PHE A 761 -2.46 -13.58 1.04
CA PHE A 761 -2.58 -13.87 2.46
C PHE A 761 -2.06 -12.73 3.32
N SER A 762 -2.82 -12.37 4.34
CA SER A 762 -2.52 -11.30 5.29
C SER A 762 -2.63 -11.79 6.72
N LEU A 763 -1.79 -11.25 7.60
CA LEU A 763 -1.96 -11.32 9.05
C LEU A 763 -2.83 -10.15 9.52
N LEU A 764 -4.04 -10.46 9.96
CA LEU A 764 -4.92 -9.52 10.66
C LEU A 764 -4.76 -9.71 12.17
N GLY A 765 -3.85 -8.96 12.79
CA GLY A 765 -3.49 -9.10 14.20
C GLY A 765 -2.23 -8.32 14.56
N ASP A 766 -1.89 -8.31 15.84
CA ASP A 766 -0.64 -7.74 16.33
C ASP A 766 0.54 -8.71 16.05
N PRO A 767 1.52 -8.34 15.19
CA PRO A 767 2.63 -9.22 14.83
C PRO A 767 3.63 -9.45 15.98
N SER A 768 3.60 -8.63 17.03
CA SER A 768 4.48 -8.77 18.20
C SER A 768 3.88 -9.61 19.33
N MET A 769 2.62 -10.01 19.19
CA MET A 769 1.91 -10.86 20.15
C MET A 769 2.41 -12.31 20.07
N HIS A 770 2.50 -12.99 21.21
CA HIS A 770 2.55 -14.45 21.27
C HIS A 770 1.12 -14.98 21.42
N LEU A 771 0.78 -16.07 20.74
CA LEU A 771 -0.43 -16.80 21.12
C LEU A 771 -0.29 -17.29 22.56
N ALA A 772 -1.41 -17.60 23.21
CA ALA A 772 -1.48 -18.14 24.55
C ALA A 772 -0.98 -19.59 24.61
N PHE A 773 0.24 -19.83 24.12
CA PHE A 773 0.90 -21.12 24.14
C PHE A 773 1.14 -21.57 25.59
N PRO A 774 1.14 -22.88 25.84
CA PRO A 774 1.56 -23.42 27.13
C PRO A 774 3.02 -23.06 27.40
N GLN A 775 3.29 -22.37 28.52
CA GLN A 775 4.64 -21.92 28.87
C GLN A 775 5.50 -23.04 29.48
N SER A 776 4.87 -23.96 30.21
CA SER A 776 5.52 -25.10 30.84
C SER A 776 5.20 -26.39 30.09
N ALA A 777 6.18 -27.29 30.01
CA ALA A 777 5.95 -28.66 29.53
C ALA A 777 5.51 -29.56 30.69
N ILE A 778 4.70 -30.58 30.41
CA ILE A 778 4.36 -31.63 31.36
C ILE A 778 5.09 -32.89 30.90
N ARG A 779 5.88 -33.48 31.80
CA ARG A 779 6.55 -34.75 31.54
C ARG A 779 5.86 -35.87 32.29
N ILE A 780 5.33 -36.84 31.55
CA ILE A 780 4.83 -38.09 32.11
C ILE A 780 6.00 -39.08 32.23
N GLU A 781 6.27 -39.55 33.44
CA GLU A 781 7.34 -40.51 33.73
C GLU A 781 6.86 -41.95 33.63
N SER A 782 5.64 -42.22 34.10
CA SER A 782 5.09 -43.58 34.10
C SER A 782 3.57 -43.56 34.09
N ILE A 783 3.00 -44.49 33.33
CA ILE A 783 1.58 -44.86 33.38
C ILE A 783 1.55 -46.36 33.72
N THR A 784 1.11 -46.70 34.93
CA THR A 784 1.09 -48.09 35.40
C THR A 784 -0.29 -48.48 35.92
N THR A 785 -0.58 -49.77 35.89
CA THR A 785 -1.74 -50.37 36.59
C THR A 785 -1.24 -51.04 37.86
N ASP A 786 -2.16 -51.41 38.77
CA ASP A 786 -1.81 -52.14 40.00
C ASP A 786 -1.07 -53.49 39.72
N GLN A 787 -1.05 -53.96 38.47
CA GLN A 787 -0.32 -55.16 38.03
C GLN A 787 0.84 -54.88 37.04
N ASP A 788 1.28 -53.62 36.88
CA ASP A 788 2.36 -53.22 35.95
C ASP A 788 2.14 -53.68 34.49
N VAL A 789 0.87 -53.80 34.07
CA VAL A 789 0.51 -54.18 32.70
C VAL A 789 0.52 -52.96 31.78
N SER A 790 1.11 -53.10 30.59
CA SER A 790 1.20 -52.04 29.57
C SER A 790 -0.12 -51.72 28.85
N THR A 791 -1.18 -52.50 29.08
CA THR A 791 -2.48 -52.34 28.43
C THR A 791 -3.53 -51.92 29.45
N LEU A 792 -4.13 -50.74 29.26
CA LEU A 792 -5.21 -50.25 30.10
C LEU A 792 -6.49 -51.05 29.82
N GLN A 793 -7.11 -51.59 30.87
CA GLN A 793 -8.41 -52.27 30.79
C GLN A 793 -9.48 -51.43 31.47
N ALA A 794 -10.74 -51.58 31.03
CA ALA A 794 -11.86 -50.92 31.67
C ALA A 794 -11.91 -51.27 33.16
N LEU A 795 -12.18 -50.27 34.00
CA LEU A 795 -12.23 -50.36 35.48
C LEU A 795 -10.89 -50.62 36.18
N SER A 796 -9.76 -50.72 35.46
CA SER A 796 -8.45 -50.81 36.08
C SER A 796 -8.10 -49.49 36.79
N ARG A 797 -7.50 -49.59 37.98
CA ARG A 797 -6.87 -48.44 38.62
C ARG A 797 -5.55 -48.15 37.91
N VAL A 798 -5.39 -46.91 37.45
CA VAL A 798 -4.21 -46.43 36.74
C VAL A 798 -3.53 -45.36 37.60
N THR A 799 -2.21 -45.48 37.76
CA THR A 799 -1.37 -44.45 38.38
C THR A 799 -0.56 -43.77 37.30
N VAL A 800 -0.76 -42.46 37.12
CA VAL A 800 0.06 -41.60 36.27
C VAL A 800 1.00 -40.81 37.16
N ARG A 801 2.31 -40.88 36.90
CA ARG A 801 3.33 -40.06 37.56
C ARG A 801 4.01 -39.17 36.53
N GLY A 802 4.29 -37.94 36.94
CA GLY A 802 4.93 -36.94 36.12
C GLY A 802 5.16 -35.66 36.91
N TYR A 803 5.73 -34.66 36.23
CA TYR A 803 6.00 -33.35 36.81
C TYR A 803 5.84 -32.25 35.75
N VAL A 804 5.61 -31.03 36.22
CA VAL A 804 5.73 -29.83 35.39
C VAL A 804 7.20 -29.50 35.25
N GLU A 805 7.70 -29.38 34.04
CA GLU A 805 9.12 -29.15 33.77
C GLU A 805 9.49 -27.67 34.00
N GLY A 806 10.51 -27.46 34.83
CA GLY A 806 11.14 -26.17 35.09
C GLY A 806 12.36 -25.96 34.18
N ALA A 807 13.54 -25.68 34.76
CA ALA A 807 14.78 -25.65 33.98
C ALA A 807 15.16 -27.06 33.49
N ALA A 808 15.52 -27.17 32.20
CA ALA A 808 15.89 -28.39 31.46
C ALA A 808 15.90 -29.72 32.27
N ASN A 809 14.85 -30.54 32.11
CA ASN A 809 14.63 -31.85 32.73
C ASN A 809 14.56 -31.90 34.26
N GLN A 810 14.23 -30.80 34.93
CA GLN A 810 13.95 -30.79 36.37
C GLN A 810 12.49 -30.43 36.65
N ALA A 811 11.94 -30.91 37.77
CA ALA A 811 10.62 -30.51 38.23
C ALA A 811 10.61 -29.04 38.64
N ASP A 812 9.59 -28.30 38.23
CA ASP A 812 9.31 -26.97 38.76
C ASP A 812 8.66 -27.09 40.15
N GLU A 813 9.50 -27.12 41.17
CA GLU A 813 9.08 -27.21 42.59
C GLU A 813 8.29 -25.98 43.05
N ASN A 814 8.26 -24.89 42.27
CA ASN A 814 7.51 -23.68 42.58
C ASN A 814 6.21 -23.57 41.77
N PHE A 815 5.88 -24.55 40.93
CA PHE A 815 4.66 -24.51 40.15
C PHE A 815 3.43 -24.46 41.06
N ASN A 816 2.60 -23.44 40.85
CA ASN A 816 1.33 -23.28 41.53
C ASN A 816 0.26 -22.96 40.49
N GLY A 817 -0.42 -24.01 40.01
CA GLY A 817 -1.44 -23.92 38.98
C GLY A 817 -2.37 -25.12 38.97
N ILE A 818 -3.32 -25.12 38.04
CA ILE A 818 -4.27 -26.22 37.85
C ILE A 818 -3.68 -27.21 36.83
N LEU A 819 -3.64 -28.49 37.19
CA LEU A 819 -3.32 -29.57 36.27
C LEU A 819 -4.64 -30.22 35.80
N GLU A 820 -4.92 -30.11 34.50
CA GLU A 820 -6.00 -30.85 33.86
C GLU A 820 -5.41 -32.06 33.13
N ALA A 821 -6.01 -33.24 33.34
CA ALA A 821 -5.60 -34.47 32.69
C ALA A 821 -6.78 -35.11 31.98
N SER A 822 -6.60 -35.38 30.68
CA SER A 822 -7.56 -36.09 29.84
C SER A 822 -6.95 -37.41 29.40
N VAL A 823 -7.72 -38.50 29.52
CA VAL A 823 -7.33 -39.83 29.04
C VAL A 823 -8.27 -40.21 27.91
N TYR A 824 -7.71 -40.44 26.73
CA TYR A 824 -8.44 -40.86 25.54
C TYR A 824 -8.31 -42.37 25.35
N ASP A 825 -9.31 -43.00 24.72
CA ASP A 825 -9.20 -44.39 24.24
C ASP A 825 -8.31 -44.42 22.97
N LYS A 826 -8.06 -45.62 22.43
CA LYS A 826 -7.36 -45.76 21.15
C LYS A 826 -8.11 -44.99 20.04
N PRO A 827 -7.41 -44.44 19.04
CA PRO A 827 -8.06 -43.80 17.91
C PRO A 827 -9.11 -44.72 17.25
N ALA A 828 -10.32 -44.21 17.07
CA ALA A 828 -11.36 -44.85 16.30
C ALA A 828 -11.21 -44.50 14.81
N SER A 829 -11.49 -45.48 13.94
CA SER A 829 -11.65 -45.21 12.51
C SER A 829 -13.05 -44.65 12.28
N LEU A 830 -13.14 -43.40 11.84
CA LEU A 830 -14.37 -42.70 11.53
C LEU A 830 -14.53 -42.56 10.01
N ARG A 831 -15.77 -42.40 9.58
CA ARG A 831 -16.15 -42.26 8.17
C ARG A 831 -17.21 -41.18 8.02
N THR A 832 -17.02 -40.25 7.10
CA THR A 832 -17.99 -39.20 6.78
C THR A 832 -19.22 -39.77 6.07
N LEU A 833 -20.30 -38.99 5.94
CA LEU A 833 -21.57 -39.39 5.33
C LEU A 833 -21.44 -39.60 3.82
N GLY A 834 -20.65 -38.78 3.15
CA GLY A 834 -20.47 -38.79 1.70
C GLY A 834 -21.66 -38.19 0.97
N ASP A 835 -22.13 -37.03 1.44
CA ASP A 835 -23.31 -36.36 0.89
C ASP A 835 -23.02 -35.77 -0.51
N GLU A 836 -21.86 -35.14 -0.71
CA GLU A 836 -21.42 -34.60 -2.01
C GLU A 836 -20.30 -35.40 -2.69
N ASN A 837 -19.58 -36.22 -1.91
CA ASN A 837 -18.37 -36.92 -2.34
C ASN A 837 -18.33 -38.36 -1.81
N PRO A 838 -17.44 -39.24 -2.33
CA PRO A 838 -17.25 -40.55 -1.71
C PRO A 838 -16.90 -40.39 -0.23
N PRO A 839 -17.43 -41.22 0.69
CA PRO A 839 -17.09 -41.08 2.11
C PRO A 839 -15.59 -41.09 2.41
N PHE A 840 -15.13 -40.13 3.21
CA PHE A 840 -13.75 -39.98 3.64
C PHE A 840 -13.50 -40.75 4.95
N ASN A 841 -12.37 -41.44 5.07
CA ASN A 841 -12.01 -42.18 6.29
C ASN A 841 -10.86 -41.47 7.00
N TYR A 842 -11.00 -41.31 8.32
CA TYR A 842 -9.99 -40.67 9.17
C TYR A 842 -9.95 -41.31 10.55
N LYS A 843 -9.00 -40.88 11.40
CA LYS A 843 -8.89 -41.33 12.79
C LYS A 843 -9.00 -40.18 13.76
N GLN A 844 -9.63 -40.43 14.91
CA GLN A 844 -9.71 -39.51 16.04
C GLN A 844 -9.91 -40.29 17.35
N TRP A 845 -9.41 -39.75 18.46
CA TRP A 845 -9.54 -40.28 19.83
C TRP A 845 -10.91 -39.98 20.45
#